data_AF-E3M156-F1
#
_entry.id   AF-E3M156-F1
#
_cell.length_a   1.000
_cell.length_b   1.000
_cell.length_c   1.000
_cell.angle_alpha   90.00
_cell.angle_beta   90.00
_cell.angle_gamma   90.00
#
_symmetry.space_group_name_H-M   'P 1'
#
loop_
_entity.id
_entity.type
_entity.pdbx_description
1 polymer ?
#
loop_
_entity_poly.entity_id
_entity_poly.type
_entity_poly.pdbx_seq_one_letter_code
_entity_poly.pdbx_strand_id
1 'polypeptide(L)'
;MIVSFQNSSGLLWLPVYSINDRVHESSFYLFLAIFQMFIYCCTGYVIVKTCSIFLRIKIFHENINLLMAWFLCQWFEAILAKLAIMPYQTGLIQVGGDPSRAYFCWWTRERSEMLIVKDKNEIWSLYISSCFLWHYIYSAMFAPIIVGVERLCATYYIQDYENIRRRHIPILLILVANIITIPYAYFVINNQIPFLVAYAQCVLNASIVFFGYLISWKINVIWRNRMDAERIEDHSRYSLARKFQVGENIRYLLLARRLVIAVVIYLSISLIILAILVFGEVQGYDILFVYVLDNVILSAALVVSITWIFCSSSWKEAFLKGIPCLRRFRKRSVTRPRFTPNLSEVPEGEVYFIQLKNAWMIVTFQNSSETLWIPVYSLNDKIHKSSVYLVFAVFQIILYIFTGYVVIRACSIFLTVKIFHENKSILMVWFLIQWFEGIIAKMFILPYQTGVIIIGTDPNREYYGWWTENQNDMVLVQNFQKVIPLFLSSWVFWHYVYSMIFSLVALALERFCATYFIEDYENVRRRYIPYLLIVFTNLITIPYSYLIVNNMIPFWIAFAQCVVNGSFVFFGYLAFWRINVHLKNRIVRRRMHKKQEYSLTRKFQIEENIRSFKLAIKMVFAAVIYLSISLIILLCLIFELFQGYEHIFVHIFDNIVLAAALILSLTLLSCSSSWSESFIRGLPIIGRYRSPRVGHFNFPPETSISESDVYFKQLKHAWL
;
A
#
# COMPACT_ATOMS: atom_id res chain seq x y z
N MET A 1 21.68 -6.92 -11.97
CA MET A 1 22.29 -7.99 -12.78
C MET A 1 23.58 -8.50 -12.15
N ILE A 2 23.82 -9.82 -12.20
CA ILE A 2 25.11 -10.41 -11.77
C ILE A 2 26.04 -10.57 -12.97
N VAL A 3 27.28 -10.12 -12.82
CA VAL A 3 28.36 -10.24 -13.81
C VAL A 3 29.43 -11.19 -13.29
N SER A 4 29.87 -12.13 -14.12
CA SER A 4 30.97 -13.05 -13.84
C SER A 4 32.14 -12.75 -14.77
N PHE A 5 33.36 -12.83 -14.24
CA PHE A 5 34.55 -12.78 -15.09
C PHE A 5 34.88 -14.15 -15.69
N GLN A 6 35.49 -14.15 -16.87
CA GLN A 6 35.81 -15.38 -17.60
C GLN A 6 36.91 -16.20 -16.90
N ASN A 7 37.92 -15.51 -16.34
CA ASN A 7 39.10 -16.13 -15.73
C ASN A 7 39.19 -15.97 -14.20
N SER A 8 38.18 -15.39 -13.54
CA SER A 8 38.17 -15.22 -12.08
C SER A 8 36.82 -15.59 -11.47
N SER A 9 36.82 -15.95 -10.19
CA SER A 9 35.62 -16.23 -9.40
C SER A 9 34.89 -14.97 -8.93
N GLY A 10 35.39 -13.79 -9.29
CA GLY A 10 34.79 -12.51 -8.91
C GLY A 10 33.40 -12.35 -9.51
N LEU A 11 32.44 -11.94 -8.68
CA LEU A 11 31.07 -11.62 -9.07
C LEU A 11 30.81 -10.15 -8.80
N LEU A 12 30.17 -9.46 -9.73
CA LEU A 12 29.69 -8.10 -9.52
C LEU A 12 28.16 -8.07 -9.53
N TRP A 13 27.56 -7.20 -8.72
CA TRP A 13 26.12 -6.95 -8.70
C TRP A 13 25.81 -5.52 -9.13
N LEU A 14 25.45 -5.38 -10.40
CA LEU A 14 25.08 -4.10 -11.01
C LEU A 14 23.60 -3.77 -10.73
N PRO A 15 23.25 -2.51 -10.40
CA PRO A 15 21.89 -2.03 -10.18
C PRO A 15 21.16 -1.78 -11.51
N VAL A 16 21.18 -2.79 -12.40
CA VAL A 16 20.64 -2.73 -13.75
C VAL A 16 19.84 -4.02 -14.02
N TYR A 17 18.70 -3.90 -14.68
CA TYR A 17 17.86 -5.05 -15.04
C TYR A 17 18.17 -5.61 -16.42
N SER A 18 18.35 -4.75 -17.43
CA SER A 18 18.63 -5.12 -18.82
C SER A 18 19.96 -4.57 -19.32
N ILE A 19 20.67 -5.37 -20.13
CA ILE A 19 21.90 -4.98 -20.84
C ILE A 19 21.83 -5.52 -22.27
N ASN A 20 22.36 -4.75 -23.23
CA ASN A 20 22.31 -5.04 -24.67
C ASN A 20 20.88 -5.17 -25.24
N ASP A 21 19.92 -4.42 -24.69
CA ASP A 21 18.54 -4.46 -25.16
C ASP A 21 18.40 -3.69 -26.49
N ARG A 22 17.91 -4.34 -27.55
CA ARG A 22 17.65 -3.72 -28.86
C ARG A 22 16.20 -3.27 -29.06
N VAL A 23 15.36 -3.43 -28.05
CA VAL A 23 13.92 -3.10 -28.15
C VAL A 23 13.65 -1.60 -28.35
N HIS A 24 14.65 -0.75 -28.09
CA HIS A 24 14.60 0.69 -28.39
C HIS A 24 14.60 1.04 -29.88
N GLU A 25 14.85 0.08 -30.78
CA GLU A 25 14.67 0.24 -32.24
C GLU A 25 13.19 0.40 -32.61
N SER A 26 12.26 -0.02 -31.74
CA SER A 26 10.82 0.20 -31.92
C SER A 26 10.41 1.63 -31.52
N SER A 27 9.68 2.30 -32.41
CA SER A 27 9.18 3.68 -32.23
C SER A 27 8.40 3.88 -30.92
N PHE A 28 7.73 2.84 -30.41
CA PHE A 28 6.99 2.89 -29.15
C PHE A 28 7.92 3.03 -27.94
N TYR A 29 9.00 2.26 -27.88
CA TYR A 29 9.96 2.30 -26.77
C TYR A 29 10.87 3.52 -26.84
N LEU A 30 11.14 4.04 -28.04
CA LEU A 30 11.78 5.34 -28.22
C LEU A 30 10.93 6.47 -27.62
N PHE A 31 9.61 6.46 -27.87
CA PHE A 31 8.67 7.41 -27.25
C PHE A 31 8.70 7.31 -25.71
N LEU A 32 8.67 6.10 -25.15
CA LEU A 32 8.77 5.89 -23.69
C LEU A 32 10.10 6.41 -23.12
N ALA A 33 11.21 6.23 -23.83
CA ALA A 33 12.51 6.78 -23.43
C ALA A 33 12.52 8.31 -23.41
N ILE A 34 11.95 8.95 -24.44
CA ILE A 34 11.80 10.42 -24.50
C ILE A 34 10.92 10.92 -23.34
N PHE A 35 9.80 10.23 -23.08
CA PHE A 35 8.91 10.56 -21.98
C PHE A 35 9.59 10.41 -20.61
N GLN A 36 10.40 9.36 -20.43
CA GLN A 36 11.22 9.17 -19.24
C GLN A 36 12.24 10.29 -19.04
N MET A 37 12.94 10.70 -20.10
CA MET A 37 13.85 11.85 -20.04
C MET A 37 13.13 13.14 -19.67
N PHE A 38 11.91 13.35 -20.18
CA PHE A 38 11.06 14.46 -19.77
C PHE A 38 10.72 14.42 -18.27
N ILE A 39 10.33 13.26 -17.74
CA ILE A 39 10.08 13.08 -16.30
C ILE A 39 11.32 13.41 -15.47
N TYR A 40 12.51 12.98 -15.90
CA TYR A 40 13.76 13.29 -15.19
C TYR A 40 14.07 14.78 -15.20
N CYS A 41 13.92 15.47 -16.34
CA CYS A 41 14.07 16.92 -16.41
C CYS A 41 13.06 17.65 -15.50
N CYS A 42 11.79 17.21 -15.49
CA CYS A 42 10.79 17.74 -14.57
C CYS A 42 11.16 17.50 -13.11
N THR A 43 11.67 16.31 -12.79
CA THR A 43 12.10 15.94 -11.43
C THR A 43 13.25 16.81 -10.96
N GLY A 44 14.29 17.00 -11.79
CA GLY A 44 15.39 17.90 -11.49
C GLY A 44 14.90 19.33 -11.25
N TYR A 45 14.00 19.85 -12.09
CA TYR A 45 13.40 21.17 -11.90
C TYR A 45 12.66 21.29 -10.55
N VAL A 46 11.82 20.31 -10.21
CA VAL A 46 11.07 20.28 -8.95
C VAL A 46 12.03 20.23 -7.76
N ILE A 47 13.08 19.41 -7.80
CA ILE A 47 14.07 19.31 -6.73
C ILE A 47 14.79 20.64 -6.52
N VAL A 48 15.32 21.27 -7.58
CA VAL A 48 16.00 22.59 -7.47
C VAL A 48 15.06 23.64 -6.86
N LYS A 49 13.81 23.68 -7.30
CA LYS A 49 12.81 24.60 -6.73
C LYS A 49 12.50 24.29 -5.27
N THR A 50 12.38 23.02 -4.92
CA THR A 50 12.13 22.57 -3.54
C THR A 50 13.28 22.99 -2.62
N CYS A 51 14.53 22.70 -2.99
CA CYS A 51 15.72 23.09 -2.23
C CYS A 51 15.82 24.62 -2.11
N SER A 52 15.56 25.37 -3.19
CA SER A 52 15.54 26.83 -3.15
C SER A 52 14.47 27.38 -2.18
N ILE A 53 13.29 26.75 -2.13
CA ILE A 53 12.22 27.12 -1.21
C ILE A 53 12.59 26.81 0.23
N PHE A 54 13.17 25.64 0.52
CA PHE A 54 13.62 25.29 1.88
C PHE A 54 14.69 26.23 2.41
N LEU A 55 15.65 26.64 1.56
CA LEU A 55 16.72 27.55 1.96
C LEU A 55 16.23 28.99 2.11
N ARG A 56 15.16 29.38 1.39
CA ARG A 56 14.61 30.75 1.42
C ARG A 56 13.52 30.94 2.48
N ILE A 57 12.63 29.96 2.65
CA ILE A 57 11.48 30.02 3.55
C ILE A 57 11.77 29.14 4.77
N LYS A 58 12.25 29.78 5.84
CA LYS A 58 12.64 29.13 7.10
C LYS A 58 11.40 28.76 7.92
N ILE A 59 10.78 27.62 7.59
CA ILE A 59 9.70 27.02 8.39
C ILE A 59 10.25 26.16 9.53
N PHE A 60 11.44 25.60 9.33
CA PHE A 60 12.19 24.80 10.27
C PHE A 60 13.58 25.39 10.49
N HIS A 61 14.26 24.96 11.55
CA HIS A 61 15.62 25.32 11.89
C HIS A 61 16.59 25.01 10.73
N GLU A 62 17.66 25.80 10.62
CA GLU A 62 18.63 25.73 9.51
C GLU A 62 19.23 24.32 9.32
N ASN A 63 19.46 23.61 10.43
CA ASN A 63 20.08 22.28 10.42
C ASN A 63 19.27 21.22 9.66
N ILE A 64 17.96 21.18 9.84
CA ILE A 64 17.11 20.20 9.15
C ILE A 64 16.87 20.60 7.70
N ASN A 65 16.75 21.90 7.40
CA ASN A 65 16.64 22.36 6.01
C ASN A 65 17.90 21.99 5.22
N LEU A 66 19.09 22.07 5.83
CA LEU A 66 20.35 21.64 5.23
C LEU A 66 20.34 20.13 4.92
N LEU A 67 19.92 19.30 5.87
CA LEU A 67 19.82 17.84 5.67
C LEU A 67 18.82 17.47 4.57
N MET A 68 17.62 18.04 4.62
CA MET A 68 16.57 17.79 3.62
C MET A 68 17.04 18.19 2.21
N ALA A 69 17.69 19.36 2.08
CA ALA A 69 18.23 19.81 0.80
C ALA A 69 19.37 18.91 0.31
N TRP A 70 20.30 18.49 1.19
CA TRP A 70 21.41 17.61 0.84
C TRP A 70 20.93 16.27 0.29
N PHE A 71 20.03 15.58 1.01
CA PHE A 71 19.51 14.28 0.58
C PHE A 71 18.68 14.35 -0.71
N LEU A 72 17.98 15.47 -0.97
CA LEU A 72 17.32 15.68 -2.26
C LEU A 72 18.34 15.90 -3.39
N CYS A 73 19.43 16.63 -3.14
CA CYS A 73 20.47 16.89 -4.13
C CYS A 73 21.26 15.63 -4.51
N GLN A 74 21.30 14.59 -3.68
CA GLN A 74 21.91 13.30 -4.05
C GLN A 74 21.24 12.64 -5.25
N TRP A 75 20.00 13.03 -5.60
CA TRP A 75 19.37 12.60 -6.85
C TRP A 75 20.17 13.01 -8.10
N PHE A 76 20.93 14.12 -8.05
CA PHE A 76 21.78 14.55 -9.18
C PHE A 76 22.96 13.60 -9.42
N GLU A 77 23.46 12.95 -8.36
CA GLU A 77 24.46 11.90 -8.48
C GLU A 77 23.87 10.67 -9.21
N ALA A 78 22.64 10.30 -8.83
CA ALA A 78 21.92 9.17 -9.41
C ALA A 78 21.59 9.37 -10.90
N ILE A 79 21.17 10.57 -11.30
CA ILE A 79 20.84 10.85 -12.71
C ILE A 79 22.10 10.87 -13.58
N LEU A 80 23.22 11.42 -13.09
CA LEU A 80 24.50 11.37 -13.80
C LEU A 80 24.97 9.92 -14.00
N ALA A 81 24.87 9.10 -12.95
CA ALA A 81 25.14 7.67 -13.02
C ALA A 81 24.20 6.96 -14.03
N LYS A 82 22.91 7.27 -14.01
CA LYS A 82 21.93 6.68 -14.93
C LYS A 82 22.21 7.04 -16.38
N LEU A 83 22.60 8.28 -16.68
CA LEU A 83 22.98 8.71 -18.02
C LEU A 83 24.18 7.94 -18.57
N ALA A 84 25.14 7.57 -17.71
CA ALA A 84 26.29 6.76 -18.09
C ALA A 84 25.94 5.25 -18.24
N ILE A 85 24.94 4.76 -17.51
CA ILE A 85 24.45 3.38 -17.62
C ILE A 85 23.56 3.17 -18.86
N MET A 86 22.79 4.19 -19.26
CA MET A 86 21.77 4.09 -20.31
C MET A 86 22.31 3.56 -21.66
N PRO A 87 23.48 3.98 -22.18
CA PRO A 87 24.05 3.44 -23.44
C PRO A 87 24.32 1.93 -23.40
N TYR A 88 24.60 1.37 -22.22
CA TYR A 88 24.79 -0.07 -22.03
C TYR A 88 23.45 -0.81 -21.97
N GLN A 89 22.40 -0.18 -21.41
CA GLN A 89 21.05 -0.74 -21.39
C GLN A 89 20.47 -0.79 -22.80
N THR A 90 20.62 0.30 -23.58
CA THR A 90 20.06 0.43 -24.93
C THR A 90 20.85 -0.30 -26.01
N GLY A 91 21.93 -0.99 -25.65
CA GLY A 91 22.78 -1.72 -26.59
C GLY A 91 23.59 -0.83 -27.55
N LEU A 92 23.68 0.49 -27.28
CA LEU A 92 24.61 1.39 -28.00
C LEU A 92 26.07 1.01 -27.71
N ILE A 93 26.35 0.61 -26.47
CA ILE A 93 27.63 0.03 -26.07
C ILE A 93 27.37 -1.42 -25.67
N GLN A 94 27.83 -2.36 -26.48
CA GLN A 94 27.62 -3.79 -26.28
C GLN A 94 28.71 -4.37 -25.38
N VAL A 95 28.32 -5.21 -24.43
CA VAL A 95 29.22 -5.81 -23.44
C VAL A 95 28.99 -7.31 -23.35
N GLY A 96 30.06 -8.09 -23.16
CA GLY A 96 30.00 -9.52 -22.91
C GLY A 96 30.39 -10.39 -24.12
N GLY A 97 30.54 -11.69 -23.88
CA GLY A 97 31.05 -12.65 -24.88
C GLY A 97 30.17 -12.85 -26.13
N ASP A 98 28.88 -12.49 -26.07
CA ASP A 98 27.95 -12.53 -27.20
C ASP A 98 27.23 -11.18 -27.36
N PRO A 99 27.67 -10.31 -28.29
CA PRO A 99 27.09 -8.98 -28.50
C PRO A 99 25.65 -9.00 -29.05
N SER A 100 25.19 -10.16 -29.53
CA SER A 100 23.83 -10.33 -30.07
C SER A 100 22.81 -10.74 -29.01
N ARG A 101 23.28 -11.17 -27.83
CA ARG A 101 22.43 -11.62 -26.73
C ARG A 101 22.07 -10.46 -25.79
N ALA A 102 20.77 -10.23 -25.63
CA ALA A 102 20.24 -9.37 -24.59
C ALA A 102 20.14 -10.13 -23.25
N TYR A 103 20.52 -9.46 -22.16
CA TYR A 103 20.49 -10.02 -20.82
C TYR A 103 19.40 -9.33 -20.00
N PHE A 104 18.50 -10.11 -19.39
CA PHE A 104 17.39 -9.62 -18.57
C PHE A 104 17.40 -10.32 -17.22
N CYS A 105 18.00 -9.70 -16.20
CA CYS A 105 17.99 -10.26 -14.86
C CYS A 105 18.40 -9.25 -13.79
N TRP A 106 17.58 -9.07 -12.75
CA TRP A 106 17.94 -8.28 -11.56
C TRP A 106 19.02 -8.96 -10.71
N TRP A 107 18.91 -10.28 -10.52
CA TRP A 107 19.85 -11.11 -9.77
C TRP A 107 19.65 -12.60 -10.10
N THR A 108 20.73 -13.34 -10.34
CA THR A 108 20.69 -14.79 -10.64
C THR A 108 21.84 -15.53 -9.95
N ARG A 109 21.64 -16.82 -9.67
CA ARG A 109 22.71 -17.75 -9.23
C ARG A 109 23.22 -18.61 -10.38
N GLU A 110 22.52 -18.65 -11.51
CA GLU A 110 22.85 -19.53 -12.62
C GLU A 110 23.86 -18.85 -13.55
N ARG A 111 25.01 -19.48 -13.76
CA ARG A 111 26.09 -18.91 -14.59
C ARG A 111 25.69 -18.73 -16.06
N SER A 112 24.71 -19.50 -16.54
CA SER A 112 24.14 -19.41 -17.90
C SER A 112 23.36 -18.12 -18.15
N GLU A 113 22.87 -17.47 -17.09
CA GLU A 113 22.09 -16.23 -17.13
C GLU A 113 22.92 -15.00 -16.74
N MET A 114 24.13 -15.21 -16.22
CA MET A 114 25.06 -14.13 -15.86
C MET A 114 25.68 -13.51 -17.12
N LEU A 115 25.96 -12.21 -17.04
CA LEU A 115 26.79 -11.53 -18.03
C LEU A 115 28.25 -11.98 -17.84
N ILE A 116 28.86 -12.55 -18.86
CA ILE A 116 30.26 -13.01 -18.81
C ILE A 116 31.15 -11.99 -19.53
N VAL A 117 32.11 -11.43 -18.80
CA VAL A 117 33.00 -10.37 -19.26
C VAL A 117 34.46 -10.82 -19.17
N LYS A 118 35.31 -10.40 -20.13
CA LYS A 118 36.72 -10.81 -20.19
C LYS A 118 37.54 -10.20 -19.04
N ASP A 119 37.37 -8.91 -18.82
CA ASP A 119 38.11 -8.14 -17.82
C ASP A 119 37.28 -6.97 -17.27
N LYS A 120 37.60 -6.49 -16.06
CA LYS A 120 36.92 -5.35 -15.41
C LYS A 120 37.07 -4.06 -16.22
N ASN A 121 38.14 -3.94 -16.99
CA ASN A 121 38.39 -2.80 -17.87
C ASN A 121 37.31 -2.62 -18.96
N GLU A 122 36.68 -3.71 -19.42
CA GLU A 122 35.60 -3.68 -20.41
C GLU A 122 34.34 -2.95 -19.88
N ILE A 123 34.13 -3.00 -18.57
CA ILE A 123 32.93 -2.46 -17.89
C ILE A 123 33.26 -1.35 -16.88
N TRP A 124 34.42 -0.71 -17.00
CA TRP A 124 34.90 0.23 -15.98
C TRP A 124 33.94 1.41 -15.76
N SER A 125 33.44 2.02 -16.85
CA SER A 125 32.45 3.10 -16.79
C SER A 125 31.13 2.64 -16.17
N LEU A 126 30.66 1.45 -16.56
CA LEU A 126 29.45 0.83 -16.02
C LEU A 126 29.59 0.52 -14.52
N TYR A 127 30.77 0.04 -14.09
CA TYR A 127 31.09 -0.24 -12.69
C TYR A 127 31.07 1.02 -11.83
N ILE A 128 31.77 2.09 -12.25
CA ILE A 128 31.81 3.36 -11.52
C ILE A 128 30.40 3.95 -11.40
N SER A 129 29.67 4.01 -12.50
CA SER A 129 28.29 4.55 -12.53
C SER A 129 27.37 3.73 -11.63
N SER A 130 27.54 2.41 -11.61
CA SER A 130 26.80 1.52 -10.73
C SER A 130 27.13 1.73 -9.24
N CYS A 131 28.37 2.09 -8.88
CA CYS A 131 28.74 2.46 -7.51
C CYS A 131 27.98 3.71 -7.05
N PHE A 132 27.94 4.76 -7.88
CA PHE A 132 27.20 6.00 -7.59
C PHE A 132 25.69 5.73 -7.46
N LEU A 133 25.12 4.87 -8.32
CA LEU A 133 23.70 4.53 -8.22
C LEU A 133 23.37 3.73 -6.94
N TRP A 134 24.20 2.76 -6.56
CA TRP A 134 24.07 2.06 -5.27
C TRP A 134 24.24 3.01 -4.09
N HIS A 135 25.22 3.91 -4.15
CA HIS A 135 25.45 4.91 -3.12
C HIS A 135 24.21 5.81 -2.92
N TYR A 136 23.57 6.26 -4.00
CA TYR A 136 22.30 6.99 -3.92
C TYR A 136 21.18 6.16 -3.29
N ILE A 137 20.98 4.91 -3.72
CA ILE A 137 19.92 4.03 -3.19
C ILE A 137 20.07 3.88 -1.68
N TYR A 138 21.27 3.57 -1.20
CA TYR A 138 21.51 3.43 0.23
C TYR A 138 21.44 4.76 0.98
N SER A 139 21.91 5.87 0.38
CA SER A 139 21.75 7.18 1.00
C SER A 139 20.28 7.57 1.18
N ALA A 140 19.43 7.29 0.18
CA ALA A 140 17.99 7.48 0.29
C ALA A 140 17.36 6.60 1.39
N MET A 141 17.87 5.37 1.59
CA MET A 141 17.39 4.48 2.66
C MET A 141 17.84 4.88 4.06
N PHE A 142 19.04 5.44 4.21
CA PHE A 142 19.57 5.91 5.50
C PHE A 142 19.12 7.34 5.84
N ALA A 143 18.72 8.15 4.86
CA ALA A 143 18.29 9.53 5.05
C ALA A 143 17.23 9.72 6.16
N PRO A 144 16.15 8.91 6.25
CA PRO A 144 15.15 9.09 7.29
C PRO A 144 15.68 8.80 8.71
N ILE A 145 16.64 7.87 8.83
CA ILE A 145 17.34 7.61 10.11
C ILE A 145 18.15 8.83 10.50
N ILE A 146 18.93 9.37 9.57
CA ILE A 146 19.81 10.51 9.81
C ILE A 146 19.00 11.75 10.22
N VAL A 147 17.89 12.02 9.54
CA VAL A 147 16.98 13.12 9.94
C VAL A 147 16.32 12.83 11.28
N GLY A 148 15.95 11.57 11.56
CA GLY A 148 15.45 11.15 12.88
C GLY A 148 16.46 11.41 14.00
N VAL A 149 17.73 11.08 13.79
CA VAL A 149 18.82 11.35 14.75
C VAL A 149 19.00 12.85 14.96
N GLU A 150 18.92 13.67 13.90
CA GLU A 150 18.97 15.13 14.06
C GLU A 150 17.82 15.66 14.92
N ARG A 151 16.60 15.13 14.76
CA ARG A 151 15.45 15.49 15.63
C ARG A 151 15.63 15.03 17.07
N LEU A 152 16.28 13.89 17.30
CA LEU A 152 16.65 13.45 18.65
C LEU A 152 17.69 14.39 19.27
N CYS A 153 18.72 14.81 18.53
CA CYS A 153 19.67 15.83 18.98
C CYS A 153 18.98 17.16 19.31
N ALA A 154 18.03 17.59 18.49
CA ALA A 154 17.24 18.79 18.73
C ALA A 154 16.37 18.68 20.00
N THR A 155 15.86 17.48 20.29
CA THR A 155 15.12 17.18 21.53
C THR A 155 16.04 17.09 22.75
N TYR A 156 17.27 16.60 22.58
CA TYR A 156 18.27 16.54 23.65
C TYR A 156 18.74 17.95 24.05
N TYR A 157 19.04 18.81 23.07
CA TYR A 157 19.45 20.20 23.27
C TYR A 157 18.26 21.18 23.35
N ILE A 158 17.08 20.73 23.80
CA ILE A 158 15.84 21.51 23.79
C ILE A 158 15.94 22.89 24.46
N GLN A 159 16.89 23.07 25.38
CA GLN A 159 17.06 24.30 26.16
C GLN A 159 17.59 25.47 25.33
N ASP A 160 18.43 25.18 24.34
CA ASP A 160 19.22 26.19 23.62
C ASP A 160 19.48 25.82 22.15
N TYR A 161 18.80 24.81 21.59
CA TYR A 161 18.93 24.40 20.19
C TYR A 161 18.72 25.56 19.20
N GLU A 162 17.69 26.36 19.42
CA GLU A 162 17.36 27.54 18.62
C GLU A 162 18.36 28.71 18.77
N ASN A 163 19.01 28.81 19.93
CA ASN A 163 19.85 29.96 20.25
C ASN A 163 21.29 29.80 19.75
N ILE A 164 21.78 28.55 19.66
CA ILE A 164 23.15 28.26 19.25
C ILE A 164 23.12 27.53 17.90
N ARG A 165 23.73 28.15 16.89
CA ARG A 165 23.86 27.56 15.55
C ARG A 165 24.79 26.35 15.58
N ARG A 166 24.21 25.16 15.70
CA ARG A 166 24.94 23.88 15.72
C ARG A 166 25.08 23.26 14.33
N ARG A 167 25.65 24.00 13.37
CA ARG A 167 25.84 23.50 11.99
C ARG A 167 26.75 22.26 11.90
N HIS A 168 27.56 22.01 12.91
CA HIS A 168 28.38 20.79 12.99
C HIS A 168 27.53 19.51 13.09
N ILE A 169 26.32 19.55 13.67
CA ILE A 169 25.44 18.38 13.79
C ILE A 169 25.04 17.83 12.41
N PRO A 170 24.39 18.61 11.52
CA PRO A 170 24.01 18.11 10.21
C PRO A 170 25.22 17.77 9.34
N ILE A 171 26.36 18.48 9.46
CA ILE A 171 27.59 18.16 8.73
C ILE A 171 28.15 16.80 9.17
N LEU A 172 28.25 16.56 10.47
CA LEU A 172 28.74 15.28 11.01
C LEU A 172 27.81 14.13 10.62
N LEU A 173 26.50 14.36 10.65
CA LEU A 173 25.50 13.39 10.21
C LEU A 173 25.60 13.05 8.72
N ILE A 174 25.87 14.04 7.85
CA ILE A 174 26.15 13.82 6.42
C ILE A 174 27.44 13.01 6.24
N LEU A 175 28.50 13.34 6.97
CA LEU A 175 29.76 12.59 6.92
C LEU A 175 29.58 11.14 7.36
N VAL A 176 28.89 10.91 8.48
CA VAL A 176 28.56 9.57 8.97
C VAL A 176 27.72 8.80 7.95
N ALA A 177 26.72 9.44 7.35
CA ALA A 177 25.91 8.82 6.30
C ALA A 177 26.80 8.33 5.14
N ASN A 178 27.68 9.18 4.61
CA ASN A 178 28.56 8.82 3.50
C ASN A 178 29.62 7.76 3.89
N ILE A 179 30.16 7.82 5.12
CA ILE A 179 31.10 6.82 5.65
C ILE A 179 30.44 5.44 5.74
N ILE A 180 29.11 5.37 5.95
CA ILE A 180 28.36 4.12 5.95
C ILE A 180 27.99 3.71 4.52
N THR A 181 27.40 4.60 3.74
CA THR A 181 26.77 4.26 2.45
C THR A 181 27.79 3.97 1.35
N ILE A 182 28.95 4.64 1.33
CA ILE A 182 29.98 4.42 0.30
C ILE A 182 30.60 3.02 0.42
N PRO A 183 31.13 2.57 1.58
CA PRO A 183 31.62 1.21 1.74
C PRO A 183 30.51 0.17 1.54
N TYR A 184 29.29 0.45 1.99
CA TYR A 184 28.17 -0.47 1.80
C TYR A 184 27.86 -0.67 0.31
N ALA A 185 27.81 0.40 -0.49
CA ALA A 185 27.66 0.33 -1.94
C ALA A 185 28.80 -0.48 -2.59
N TYR A 186 30.04 -0.29 -2.14
CA TYR A 186 31.19 -1.08 -2.61
C TYR A 186 31.04 -2.57 -2.28
N PHE A 187 30.62 -2.94 -1.07
CA PHE A 187 30.46 -4.34 -0.70
C PHE A 187 29.29 -5.02 -1.44
N VAL A 188 28.22 -4.28 -1.67
CA VAL A 188 27.06 -4.72 -2.47
C VAL A 188 27.48 -4.95 -3.93
N ILE A 189 28.18 -4.01 -4.54
CA ILE A 189 28.57 -4.13 -5.95
C ILE A 189 29.54 -5.27 -6.20
N ASN A 190 30.40 -5.61 -5.22
CA ASN A 190 31.29 -6.76 -5.31
C ASN A 190 30.63 -8.07 -4.84
N ASN A 191 29.29 -8.07 -4.72
CA ASN A 191 28.47 -9.21 -4.32
C ASN A 191 28.93 -9.89 -3.01
N GLN A 192 29.56 -9.12 -2.10
CA GLN A 192 30.01 -9.60 -0.79
C GLN A 192 28.89 -9.56 0.24
N ILE A 193 27.89 -8.69 0.03
CA ILE A 193 26.67 -8.65 0.82
C ILE A 193 25.59 -9.46 0.09
N PRO A 194 25.08 -10.57 0.69
CA PRO A 194 24.01 -11.33 0.09
C PRO A 194 22.74 -10.48 -0.07
N PHE A 195 22.01 -10.72 -1.16
CA PHE A 195 20.73 -10.05 -1.44
C PHE A 195 19.77 -10.01 -0.23
N LEU A 196 19.67 -11.11 0.52
CA LEU A 196 18.81 -11.19 1.71
C LEU A 196 19.25 -10.24 2.83
N VAL A 197 20.56 -10.04 3.00
CA VAL A 197 21.13 -9.15 4.02
C VAL A 197 20.89 -7.69 3.62
N ALA A 198 21.10 -7.35 2.35
CA ALA A 198 20.78 -6.03 1.81
C ALA A 198 19.30 -5.68 2.02
N TYR A 199 18.39 -6.64 1.79
CA TYR A 199 16.96 -6.48 2.04
C TYR A 199 16.61 -6.38 3.53
N ALA A 200 17.20 -7.22 4.38
CA ALA A 200 17.00 -7.18 5.83
C ALA A 200 17.40 -5.81 6.40
N GLN A 201 18.45 -5.19 5.85
CA GLN A 201 18.84 -3.82 6.22
C GLN A 201 17.76 -2.78 5.89
N CYS A 202 17.05 -2.91 4.76
CA CYS A 202 15.91 -2.04 4.45
C CYS A 202 14.83 -2.11 5.54
N VAL A 203 14.48 -3.32 5.95
CA VAL A 203 13.43 -3.57 6.95
C VAL A 203 13.87 -3.07 8.33
N LEU A 204 15.14 -3.28 8.69
CA LEU A 204 15.71 -2.77 9.92
C LEU A 204 15.67 -1.24 9.96
N ASN A 205 16.06 -0.57 8.87
CA ASN A 205 16.03 0.89 8.78
C ASN A 205 14.59 1.43 8.93
N ALA A 206 13.61 0.82 8.26
CA ALA A 206 12.21 1.19 8.39
C ALA A 206 11.69 1.01 9.83
N SER A 207 12.10 -0.08 10.50
CA SER A 207 11.73 -0.36 11.89
C SER A 207 12.32 0.70 12.84
N ILE A 208 13.60 1.04 12.67
CA ILE A 208 14.28 2.08 13.47
C ILE A 208 13.57 3.43 13.32
N VAL A 209 13.21 3.81 12.09
CA VAL A 209 12.48 5.06 11.82
C VAL A 209 11.11 5.04 12.47
N PHE A 210 10.38 3.93 12.41
CA PHE A 210 9.06 3.78 13.01
C PHE A 210 9.10 3.89 14.54
N PHE A 211 9.97 3.13 15.21
CA PHE A 211 10.11 3.20 16.66
C PHE A 211 10.69 4.56 17.10
N GLY A 212 11.66 5.10 16.37
CA GLY A 212 12.21 6.43 16.61
C GLY A 212 11.16 7.53 16.51
N TYR A 213 10.23 7.42 15.55
CA TYR A 213 9.08 8.31 15.43
C TYR A 213 8.16 8.23 16.66
N LEU A 214 7.78 7.01 17.09
CA LEU A 214 6.90 6.83 18.26
C LEU A 214 7.53 7.38 19.55
N ILE A 215 8.82 7.10 19.75
CA ILE A 215 9.59 7.62 20.89
C ILE A 215 9.63 9.15 20.84
N SER A 216 10.00 9.72 19.69
CA SER A 216 10.07 11.18 19.51
C SER A 216 8.72 11.85 19.72
N TRP A 217 7.64 11.26 19.23
CA TRP A 217 6.27 11.74 19.45
C TRP A 217 5.91 11.74 20.93
N LYS A 218 6.10 10.61 21.61
CA LYS A 218 5.80 10.47 23.05
C LYS A 218 6.57 11.49 23.88
N ILE A 219 7.87 11.65 23.63
CA ILE A 219 8.73 12.60 24.35
C ILE A 219 8.26 14.04 24.13
N ASN A 220 8.02 14.45 22.87
CA ASN A 220 7.62 15.82 22.57
C ASN A 220 6.21 16.16 23.09
N VAL A 221 5.29 15.19 23.13
CA VAL A 221 3.97 15.36 23.77
C VAL A 221 4.09 15.50 25.29
N ILE A 222 4.94 14.70 25.95
CA ILE A 222 5.21 14.86 27.39
C ILE A 222 5.74 16.26 27.70
N TRP A 223 6.72 16.75 26.91
CA TRP A 223 7.24 18.10 27.07
C TRP A 223 6.18 19.17 26.86
N ARG A 224 5.31 19.02 25.86
CA ARG A 224 4.18 19.93 25.63
C ARG A 224 3.24 19.97 26.85
N ASN A 225 2.84 18.81 27.35
CA ASN A 225 1.91 18.72 28.47
C ASN A 225 2.52 19.27 29.76
N ARG A 226 3.82 19.05 30.01
CA ARG A 226 4.54 19.66 31.13
C ARG A 226 4.54 21.19 31.05
N MET A 227 4.83 21.74 29.87
CA MET A 227 4.78 23.20 29.66
C MET A 227 3.38 23.78 29.82
N ASP A 228 2.34 23.05 29.41
CA ASP A 228 0.94 23.49 29.57
C ASP A 228 0.48 23.42 31.04
N ALA A 229 0.97 22.43 31.81
CA ALA A 229 0.68 22.28 33.25
C ALA A 229 1.44 23.31 34.11
N GLU A 230 2.74 23.45 33.94
CA GLU A 230 3.58 24.39 34.70
C GLU A 230 3.24 25.87 34.36
N ARG A 231 2.63 26.16 33.20
CA ARG A 231 2.08 27.50 32.85
C ARG A 231 0.92 27.93 33.75
N ILE A 232 0.22 26.97 34.35
CA ILE A 232 -0.91 27.21 35.27
C ILE A 232 -0.39 27.56 36.68
N GLU A 233 0.78 27.06 37.06
CA GLU A 233 1.32 27.19 38.41
C GLU A 233 2.30 28.37 38.60
N ASP A 234 3.09 28.74 37.59
CA ASP A 234 4.11 29.79 37.74
C ASP A 234 4.16 30.74 36.53
N HIS A 235 3.85 32.02 36.75
CA HIS A 235 3.80 33.06 35.69
C HIS A 235 5.20 33.53 35.23
N SER A 236 6.29 32.86 35.61
CA SER A 236 7.64 33.30 35.28
C SER A 236 8.58 32.22 34.69
N ARG A 237 9.24 32.61 33.58
CA ARG A 237 10.43 32.02 32.93
C ARG A 237 10.31 30.66 32.22
N TYR A 238 9.62 30.64 31.09
CA TYR A 238 10.03 29.78 29.97
C TYR A 238 11.01 30.51 29.05
N SER A 239 12.09 29.84 28.64
CA SER A 239 12.83 30.34 27.48
C SER A 239 11.95 30.12 26.25
N LEU A 240 11.63 31.21 25.54
CA LEU A 240 10.86 31.21 24.30
C LEU A 240 11.40 30.14 23.32
N ALA A 241 12.72 29.91 23.33
CA ALA A 241 13.43 28.88 22.59
C ALA A 241 12.92 27.45 22.83
N ARG A 242 12.62 27.05 24.08
CA ARG A 242 12.10 25.69 24.38
C ARG A 242 10.74 25.44 23.72
N LYS A 243 9.85 26.42 23.79
CA LYS A 243 8.50 26.35 23.21
C LYS A 243 8.56 26.29 21.68
N PHE A 244 9.43 27.10 21.07
CA PHE A 244 9.68 27.02 19.63
C PHE A 244 10.23 25.66 19.22
N GLN A 245 11.17 25.10 19.98
CA GLN A 245 11.77 23.81 19.67
C GLN A 245 10.78 22.64 19.72
N VAL A 246 9.96 22.55 20.77
CA VAL A 246 8.93 21.50 20.89
C VAL A 246 7.87 21.67 19.79
N GLY A 247 7.46 22.91 19.51
CA GLY A 247 6.52 23.21 18.44
C GLY A 247 7.06 22.83 17.05
N GLU A 248 8.34 23.09 16.80
CA GLU A 248 9.01 22.68 15.56
C GLU A 248 9.10 21.16 15.43
N ASN A 249 9.49 20.45 16.50
CA ASN A 249 9.58 18.99 16.50
C ASN A 249 8.22 18.33 16.25
N ILE A 250 7.15 18.83 16.88
CA ILE A 250 5.78 18.32 16.64
C ILE A 250 5.35 18.60 15.20
N ARG A 251 5.61 19.80 14.68
CA ARG A 251 5.33 20.15 13.28
C ARG A 251 6.07 19.25 12.30
N TYR A 252 7.33 18.94 12.59
CA TYR A 252 8.12 17.99 11.80
C TYR A 252 7.52 16.58 11.86
N LEU A 253 7.12 16.09 13.04
CA LEU A 253 6.54 14.75 13.17
C LEU A 253 5.21 14.64 12.41
N LEU A 254 4.37 15.68 12.42
CA LEU A 254 3.16 15.74 11.60
C LEU A 254 3.46 15.71 10.09
N LEU A 255 4.52 16.40 9.65
CA LEU A 255 5.03 16.37 8.28
C LEU A 255 5.56 14.97 7.92
N ALA A 256 6.36 14.36 8.79
CA ALA A 256 6.94 13.03 8.63
C ALA A 256 5.85 11.96 8.52
N ARG A 257 4.76 12.07 9.29
CA ARG A 257 3.60 11.17 9.19
C ARG A 257 2.99 11.17 7.79
N ARG A 258 2.81 12.34 7.17
CA ARG A 258 2.27 12.47 5.81
C ARG A 258 3.25 11.91 4.77
N LEU A 259 4.56 12.12 4.97
CA LEU A 259 5.60 11.56 4.12
C LEU A 259 5.65 10.03 4.17
N VAL A 260 5.56 9.43 5.35
CA VAL A 260 5.57 7.97 5.51
C VAL A 260 4.40 7.34 4.76
N ILE A 261 3.20 7.93 4.81
CA ILE A 261 2.04 7.44 4.04
C ILE A 261 2.34 7.47 2.53
N ALA A 262 2.83 8.59 2.00
CA ALA A 262 3.16 8.72 0.59
C ALA A 262 4.25 7.73 0.15
N VAL A 263 5.31 7.56 0.96
CA VAL A 263 6.41 6.63 0.68
C VAL A 263 5.96 5.18 0.76
N VAL A 264 5.11 4.80 1.73
CA VAL A 264 4.58 3.43 1.83
C VAL A 264 3.70 3.08 0.63
N ILE A 265 2.86 4.00 0.17
CA ILE A 265 2.07 3.83 -1.06
C ILE A 265 2.99 3.63 -2.25
N TYR A 266 4.01 4.48 -2.37
CA TYR A 266 4.98 4.41 -3.45
C TYR A 266 5.77 3.09 -3.46
N LEU A 267 6.27 2.65 -2.30
CA LEU A 267 6.97 1.37 -2.14
C LEU A 267 6.05 0.18 -2.39
N SER A 268 4.76 0.26 -2.03
CA SER A 268 3.78 -0.79 -2.32
C SER A 268 3.57 -0.94 -3.82
N ILE A 269 3.44 0.18 -4.56
CA ILE A 269 3.37 0.17 -6.03
C ILE A 269 4.66 -0.41 -6.63
N SER A 270 5.82 -0.01 -6.10
CA SER A 270 7.14 -0.52 -6.53
C SER A 270 7.26 -2.04 -6.35
N LEU A 271 6.81 -2.56 -5.20
CA LEU A 271 6.83 -3.99 -4.88
C LEU A 271 5.86 -4.79 -5.75
N ILE A 272 4.70 -4.22 -6.09
CA ILE A 272 3.75 -4.84 -7.02
C ILE A 272 4.37 -4.98 -8.41
N ILE A 273 5.01 -3.92 -8.93
CA ILE A 273 5.69 -3.95 -10.23
C ILE A 273 6.86 -4.95 -10.22
N LEU A 274 7.67 -4.94 -9.16
CA LEU A 274 8.77 -5.89 -8.99
C LEU A 274 8.28 -7.34 -8.91
N ALA A 275 7.16 -7.59 -8.23
CA ALA A 275 6.56 -8.91 -8.16
C ALA A 275 6.06 -9.37 -9.54
N ILE A 276 5.38 -8.49 -10.30
CA ILE A 276 4.94 -8.79 -11.67
C ILE A 276 6.13 -9.19 -12.56
N LEU A 277 7.24 -8.46 -12.47
CA LEU A 277 8.48 -8.74 -13.20
C LEU A 277 9.14 -10.06 -12.81
N VAL A 278 9.30 -10.32 -11.51
CA VAL A 278 10.00 -11.50 -11.01
C VAL A 278 9.21 -12.79 -11.29
N PHE A 279 7.87 -12.71 -11.31
CA PHE A 279 7.02 -13.89 -11.53
C PHE A 279 6.61 -14.11 -12.98
N GLY A 280 6.90 -13.18 -13.90
CA GLY A 280 6.70 -13.36 -15.34
C GLY A 280 5.25 -13.63 -15.75
N GLU A 281 4.27 -13.17 -14.95
CA GLU A 281 2.84 -13.46 -15.14
C GLU A 281 2.26 -12.75 -16.38
N VAL A 282 2.94 -11.73 -16.92
CA VAL A 282 2.53 -10.99 -18.12
C VAL A 282 3.54 -11.21 -19.25
N GLN A 283 3.38 -12.32 -19.96
CA GLN A 283 4.23 -12.65 -21.12
C GLN A 283 4.14 -11.56 -22.20
N GLY A 284 5.30 -11.01 -22.60
CA GLY A 284 5.42 -10.01 -23.67
C GLY A 284 5.44 -8.55 -23.24
N TYR A 285 5.26 -8.23 -21.95
CA TYR A 285 5.34 -6.86 -21.42
C TYR A 285 6.47 -6.65 -20.40
N ASP A 286 7.36 -7.63 -20.23
CA ASP A 286 8.45 -7.58 -19.26
C ASP A 286 9.27 -6.28 -19.40
N ILE A 287 9.58 -5.89 -20.63
CA ILE A 287 10.35 -4.67 -20.94
C ILE A 287 9.61 -3.40 -20.50
N LEU A 288 8.28 -3.34 -20.68
CA LEU A 288 7.47 -2.22 -20.23
C LEU A 288 7.48 -2.13 -18.69
N PHE A 289 7.35 -3.25 -17.99
CA PHE A 289 7.41 -3.25 -16.53
C PHE A 289 8.82 -2.88 -16.01
N VAL A 290 9.89 -3.28 -16.70
CA VAL A 290 11.27 -2.85 -16.38
C VAL A 290 11.41 -1.34 -16.50
N TYR A 291 10.89 -0.78 -17.60
CA TYR A 291 10.85 0.66 -17.80
C TYR A 291 10.09 1.39 -16.70
N VAL A 292 8.94 0.87 -16.29
CA VAL A 292 8.17 1.42 -15.18
C VAL A 292 8.94 1.29 -13.86
N LEU A 293 9.59 0.15 -13.59
CA LEU A 293 10.38 -0.07 -12.37
C LEU A 293 11.58 0.88 -12.28
N ASP A 294 12.36 1.04 -13.35
CA ASP A 294 13.49 1.97 -13.43
C ASP A 294 13.04 3.43 -13.18
N ASN A 295 11.86 3.80 -13.71
CA ASN A 295 11.26 5.11 -13.45
C ASN A 295 10.77 5.26 -12.02
N VAL A 296 10.28 4.19 -11.40
CA VAL A 296 9.84 4.17 -10.00
C VAL A 296 11.03 4.20 -9.02
N ILE A 297 12.23 3.78 -9.39
CA ILE A 297 13.39 3.95 -8.48
C ILE A 297 13.84 5.42 -8.46
N LEU A 298 13.88 6.07 -9.63
CA LEU A 298 14.38 7.44 -9.78
C LEU A 298 13.33 8.54 -9.52
N SER A 299 12.03 8.24 -9.64
CA SER A 299 10.96 9.21 -9.32
C SER A 299 10.60 9.26 -7.83
N ALA A 300 11.24 8.47 -6.97
CA ALA A 300 11.02 8.50 -5.53
C ALA A 300 11.28 9.90 -4.94
N ALA A 301 12.34 10.56 -5.42
CA ALA A 301 12.69 11.92 -5.03
C ALA A 301 11.63 12.95 -5.47
N LEU A 302 10.96 12.74 -6.60
CA LEU A 302 9.85 13.57 -7.06
C LEU A 302 8.66 13.48 -6.10
N VAL A 303 8.29 12.26 -5.71
CA VAL A 303 7.19 12.01 -4.77
C VAL A 303 7.49 12.68 -3.43
N VAL A 304 8.68 12.47 -2.86
CA VAL A 304 9.11 13.10 -1.61
C VAL A 304 9.06 14.63 -1.71
N SER A 305 9.58 15.21 -2.79
CA SER A 305 9.60 16.66 -3.00
C SER A 305 8.20 17.27 -3.10
N ILE A 306 7.30 16.64 -3.86
CA ILE A 306 5.91 17.08 -3.98
C ILE A 306 5.19 16.94 -2.63
N THR A 307 5.35 15.81 -1.93
CA THR A 307 4.73 15.61 -0.62
C THR A 307 5.18 16.68 0.37
N TRP A 308 6.48 17.01 0.42
CA TRP A 308 6.97 18.06 1.31
C TRP A 308 6.41 19.45 0.96
N ILE A 309 6.45 19.86 -0.31
CA ILE A 309 5.93 21.16 -0.75
C ILE A 309 4.46 21.32 -0.38
N PHE A 310 3.64 20.30 -0.62
CA PHE A 310 2.19 20.37 -0.43
C PHE A 310 1.75 20.19 1.02
N CYS A 311 2.65 19.75 1.91
CA CYS A 311 2.36 19.68 3.33
C CYS A 311 2.37 21.02 4.06
N SER A 312 2.98 22.06 3.49
CA SER A 312 2.98 23.42 4.03
C SER A 312 2.37 24.41 3.04
N SER A 313 1.38 25.19 3.48
CA SER A 313 0.74 26.22 2.64
C SER A 313 1.74 27.26 2.15
N SER A 314 2.69 27.68 2.99
CA SER A 314 3.73 28.65 2.61
C SER A 314 4.67 28.10 1.53
N TRP A 315 5.05 26.82 1.61
CA TRP A 315 5.88 26.19 0.57
C TRP A 315 5.09 25.93 -0.70
N LYS A 316 3.85 25.44 -0.61
CA LYS A 316 2.93 25.24 -1.73
C LYS A 316 2.70 26.54 -2.50
N GLU A 317 2.39 27.63 -1.81
CA GLU A 317 2.18 28.92 -2.45
C GLU A 317 3.44 29.46 -3.13
N ALA A 318 4.60 29.35 -2.48
CA ALA A 318 5.86 29.77 -3.07
C ALA A 318 6.21 28.96 -4.32
N PHE A 319 5.96 27.65 -4.29
CA PHE A 319 6.14 26.75 -5.43
C PHE A 319 5.19 27.10 -6.57
N LEU A 320 3.89 27.24 -6.30
CA LEU A 320 2.86 27.58 -7.29
C LEU A 320 3.09 28.96 -7.92
N LYS A 321 3.54 29.96 -7.13
CA LYS A 321 3.93 31.29 -7.64
C LYS A 321 5.14 31.23 -8.59
N GLY A 322 5.99 30.22 -8.44
CA GLY A 322 7.19 30.00 -9.25
C GLY A 322 6.96 29.31 -10.60
N ILE A 323 5.76 28.76 -10.87
CA ILE A 323 5.44 28.03 -12.11
C ILE A 323 4.94 29.01 -13.18
N PRO A 324 5.63 29.17 -14.33
CA PRO A 324 5.28 30.16 -15.36
C PRO A 324 3.87 29.99 -15.94
N CYS A 325 3.41 28.75 -16.15
CA CYS A 325 2.14 28.43 -16.82
C CYS A 325 0.89 28.70 -15.95
N LEU A 326 0.99 28.51 -14.63
CA LEU A 326 -0.12 28.71 -13.68
C LEU A 326 -0.38 30.18 -13.34
N ARG A 327 0.56 31.07 -13.68
CA ARG A 327 0.41 32.53 -13.48
C ARG A 327 -0.64 33.15 -14.41
N ARG A 328 -0.91 32.55 -15.58
CA ARG A 328 -1.90 33.03 -16.56
C ARG A 328 -3.35 32.61 -16.27
N PHE A 329 -3.58 31.52 -15.54
CA PHE A 329 -4.93 31.00 -15.26
C PHE A 329 -5.57 31.54 -13.98
N ARG A 330 -4.85 32.32 -13.16
CA ARG A 330 -5.40 32.90 -11.94
C ARG A 330 -6.05 34.25 -12.22
N LYS A 331 -7.38 34.27 -12.43
CA LYS A 331 -8.18 35.50 -12.25
C LYS A 331 -7.99 35.98 -10.81
N ARG A 332 -7.64 37.26 -10.63
CA ARG A 332 -7.71 37.95 -9.33
C ARG A 332 -9.16 37.89 -8.85
N SER A 333 -9.47 37.01 -7.90
CA SER A 333 -10.69 37.15 -7.12
C SER A 333 -10.48 38.29 -6.13
N VAL A 334 -11.00 39.47 -6.45
CA VAL A 334 -11.20 40.54 -5.47
C VAL A 334 -12.40 40.10 -4.63
N THR A 335 -12.14 39.44 -3.51
CA THR A 335 -13.18 39.20 -2.51
C THR A 335 -13.34 40.50 -1.72
N ARG A 336 -14.41 41.25 -1.97
CA ARG A 336 -14.86 42.34 -1.09
C ARG A 336 -15.18 41.73 0.29
N PRO A 337 -14.68 42.29 1.40
CA PRO A 337 -15.07 41.82 2.73
C PRO A 337 -16.51 42.29 2.98
N ARG A 338 -17.45 41.36 3.16
CA ARG A 338 -18.76 41.65 3.73
C ARG A 338 -18.79 41.08 5.14
N PHE A 339 -19.06 41.98 6.08
CA PHE A 339 -19.26 41.78 7.52
C PHE A 339 -18.02 41.41 8.36
N THR A 340 -17.40 42.46 8.91
CA THR A 340 -16.54 42.44 10.09
C THR A 340 -17.41 42.50 11.36
N PRO A 341 -17.40 41.49 12.24
CA PRO A 341 -17.56 41.73 13.67
C PRO A 341 -16.26 42.32 14.20
N ASN A 342 -16.37 43.15 15.24
CA ASN A 342 -15.28 43.97 15.79
C ASN A 342 -13.97 43.19 16.04
N LEU A 343 -12.90 43.66 15.41
CA LEU A 343 -11.51 43.28 15.69
C LEU A 343 -11.15 43.75 17.11
N SER A 344 -11.22 42.88 18.11
CA SER A 344 -10.45 43.08 19.34
C SER A 344 -10.13 41.82 20.16
N GLU A 345 -10.69 40.64 19.91
CA GLU A 345 -10.47 39.51 20.85
C GLU A 345 -10.08 38.15 20.25
N VAL A 346 -9.70 38.05 18.97
CA VAL A 346 -9.26 36.76 18.40
C VAL A 346 -7.96 36.92 17.60
N PRO A 347 -6.86 36.25 17.96
CA PRO A 347 -5.61 36.30 17.21
C PRO A 347 -5.80 35.79 15.78
N GLU A 348 -5.19 36.46 14.78
CA GLU A 348 -5.26 36.11 13.35
C GLU A 348 -4.88 34.65 13.02
N GLY A 349 -4.17 33.97 13.94
CA GLY A 349 -3.89 32.54 13.85
C GLY A 349 -5.13 31.65 14.00
N GLU A 350 -6.12 32.06 14.79
CA GLU A 350 -7.35 31.27 15.00
C GLU A 350 -8.30 31.35 13.81
N VAL A 351 -8.34 32.45 13.06
CA VAL A 351 -9.11 32.55 11.80
C VAL A 351 -8.58 31.57 10.75
N TYR A 352 -7.26 31.30 10.76
CA TYR A 352 -6.62 30.29 9.92
C TYR A 352 -6.92 28.85 10.40
N PHE A 353 -7.03 28.62 11.72
CA PHE A 353 -7.46 27.32 12.28
C PHE A 353 -8.97 27.09 12.14
N ILE A 354 -9.79 28.14 12.07
CA ILE A 354 -11.24 28.08 11.82
C ILE A 354 -11.51 27.75 10.35
N GLN A 355 -10.64 28.16 9.41
CA GLN A 355 -10.71 27.75 8.00
C GLN A 355 -10.04 26.40 7.71
N LEU A 356 -9.20 25.89 8.62
CA LEU A 356 -8.67 24.50 8.63
C LEU A 356 -9.57 23.53 9.41
N LYS A 357 -10.60 24.05 10.10
CA LYS A 357 -11.63 23.31 10.82
C LYS A 357 -12.82 23.10 9.90
N ASN A 358 -12.69 22.08 9.05
CA ASN A 358 -13.81 21.30 8.57
C ASN A 358 -13.31 19.86 8.54
N ALA A 359 -14.05 18.85 8.93
CA ALA A 359 -15.24 18.74 9.75
C ALA A 359 -15.26 17.25 10.06
N TRP A 360 -15.59 16.84 11.28
CA TRP A 360 -15.88 15.43 11.47
C TRP A 360 -16.73 15.20 12.70
N MET A 361 -17.44 14.08 12.71
CA MET A 361 -18.61 13.96 13.56
C MET A 361 -18.45 12.82 14.56
N ILE A 362 -17.82 13.12 15.68
CA ILE A 362 -17.93 12.27 16.87
C ILE A 362 -19.29 12.56 17.50
N VAL A 363 -20.01 11.54 17.98
CA VAL A 363 -21.18 11.79 18.83
C VAL A 363 -20.70 11.88 20.27
N THR A 364 -20.93 13.02 20.92
CA THR A 364 -20.69 13.23 22.35
C THR A 364 -22.00 13.22 23.11
N PHE A 365 -22.05 12.55 24.26
CA PHE A 365 -23.22 12.58 25.11
C PHE A 365 -23.17 13.77 26.06
N GLN A 366 -24.32 14.41 26.28
CA GLN A 366 -24.42 15.48 27.26
C GLN A 366 -24.08 14.92 28.66
N ASN A 367 -23.13 15.54 29.36
CA ASN A 367 -22.60 15.14 30.68
C ASN A 367 -21.76 13.84 30.73
N SER A 368 -21.19 13.34 29.62
CA SER A 368 -20.16 12.29 29.67
C SER A 368 -18.98 12.56 28.72
N SER A 369 -17.83 11.97 29.01
CA SER A 369 -16.63 12.03 28.15
C SER A 369 -16.63 10.99 27.03
N GLU A 370 -17.73 10.27 26.84
CA GLU A 370 -17.80 9.16 25.89
C GLU A 370 -18.02 9.67 24.46
N THR A 371 -17.22 9.13 23.53
CA THR A 371 -17.20 9.52 22.12
C THR A 371 -17.43 8.29 21.24
N LEU A 372 -18.40 8.36 20.33
CA LEU A 372 -18.64 7.30 19.35
C LEU A 372 -18.06 7.65 17.98
N TRP A 373 -17.43 6.66 17.33
CA TRP A 373 -16.96 6.73 15.95
C TRP A 373 -17.87 5.92 15.02
N ILE A 374 -18.61 6.64 14.17
CA ILE A 374 -19.63 6.10 13.27
C ILE A 374 -19.04 5.99 11.85
N PRO A 375 -19.24 4.87 11.12
CA PRO A 375 -18.71 4.67 9.76
C PRO A 375 -19.53 5.41 8.71
N VAL A 376 -19.65 6.73 8.86
CA VAL A 376 -20.51 7.59 8.06
C VAL A 376 -19.79 8.91 7.78
N TYR A 377 -19.83 9.36 6.52
CA TYR A 377 -19.30 10.68 6.17
C TYR A 377 -20.25 11.83 6.43
N SER A 378 -21.56 11.67 6.22
CA SER A 378 -22.53 12.76 6.38
C SER A 378 -23.71 12.34 7.23
N LEU A 379 -24.16 13.22 8.13
CA LEU A 379 -25.44 13.11 8.83
C LEU A 379 -26.30 14.34 8.56
N ASN A 380 -27.61 14.10 8.51
CA ASN A 380 -28.64 15.11 8.25
C ASN A 380 -28.48 15.80 6.88
N ASP A 381 -27.79 15.18 5.92
CA ASP A 381 -27.39 15.82 4.67
C ASP A 381 -28.59 16.03 3.73
N LYS A 382 -28.90 17.29 3.43
CA LYS A 382 -30.03 17.67 2.58
C LYS A 382 -29.77 17.46 1.09
N ILE A 383 -28.52 17.21 0.68
CA ILE A 383 -28.14 16.92 -0.73
C ILE A 383 -28.76 15.60 -1.20
N HIS A 384 -29.07 14.70 -0.26
CA HIS A 384 -29.82 13.47 -0.54
C HIS A 384 -31.24 13.72 -1.05
N LYS A 385 -31.79 14.94 -0.90
CA LYS A 385 -33.08 15.35 -1.47
C LYS A 385 -32.99 15.80 -2.93
N SER A 386 -31.79 15.95 -3.49
CA SER A 386 -31.60 16.32 -4.89
C SER A 386 -32.00 15.19 -5.85
N SER A 387 -32.59 15.54 -7.00
CA SER A 387 -32.99 14.55 -8.01
C SER A 387 -31.81 13.74 -8.57
N VAL A 388 -30.60 14.32 -8.56
CA VAL A 388 -29.36 13.64 -8.99
C VAL A 388 -28.98 12.53 -8.00
N TYR A 389 -29.09 12.81 -6.70
CA TYR A 389 -28.80 11.80 -5.67
C TYR A 389 -29.83 10.67 -5.69
N LEU A 390 -31.09 10.95 -6.02
CA LEU A 390 -32.10 9.91 -6.21
C LEU A 390 -31.69 8.91 -7.31
N VAL A 391 -31.16 9.39 -8.44
CA VAL A 391 -30.64 8.53 -9.51
C VAL A 391 -29.47 7.68 -9.02
N PHE A 392 -28.54 8.26 -8.27
CA PHE A 392 -27.42 7.52 -7.67
C PHE A 392 -27.86 6.47 -6.65
N ALA A 393 -28.85 6.78 -5.82
CA ALA A 393 -29.43 5.84 -4.87
C ALA A 393 -30.14 4.66 -5.56
N VAL A 394 -30.88 4.92 -6.66
CA VAL A 394 -31.49 3.86 -7.47
C VAL A 394 -30.41 2.96 -8.07
N PHE A 395 -29.35 3.54 -8.65
CA PHE A 395 -28.22 2.77 -9.17
C PHE A 395 -27.52 1.93 -8.07
N GLN A 396 -27.33 2.50 -6.88
CA GLN A 396 -26.78 1.82 -5.72
C GLN A 396 -27.63 0.62 -5.28
N ILE A 397 -28.95 0.76 -5.24
CA ILE A 397 -29.87 -0.35 -4.93
C ILE A 397 -29.76 -1.46 -5.99
N ILE A 398 -29.73 -1.11 -7.28
CA ILE A 398 -29.54 -2.07 -8.37
C ILE A 398 -28.22 -2.82 -8.21
N LEU A 399 -27.13 -2.11 -7.89
CA LEU A 399 -25.82 -2.69 -7.67
C LEU A 399 -25.80 -3.65 -6.46
N TYR A 400 -26.50 -3.32 -5.37
CA TYR A 400 -26.62 -4.19 -4.21
C TYR A 400 -27.43 -5.45 -4.51
N ILE A 401 -28.56 -5.34 -5.21
CA ILE A 401 -29.34 -6.50 -5.65
C ILE A 401 -28.49 -7.41 -6.55
N PHE A 402 -27.77 -6.82 -7.50
CA PHE A 402 -26.85 -7.56 -8.37
C PHE A 402 -25.73 -8.24 -7.58
N THR A 403 -25.15 -7.55 -6.61
CA THR A 403 -24.11 -8.12 -5.73
C THR A 403 -24.62 -9.30 -4.93
N GLY A 404 -25.81 -9.17 -4.32
CA GLY A 404 -26.44 -10.27 -3.60
C GLY A 404 -26.71 -11.48 -4.48
N TYR A 405 -27.19 -11.26 -5.71
CA TYR A 405 -27.35 -12.34 -6.69
C TYR A 405 -26.02 -13.05 -6.99
N VAL A 406 -24.95 -12.30 -7.27
CA VAL A 406 -23.62 -12.87 -7.56
C VAL A 406 -23.08 -13.65 -6.37
N VAL A 407 -23.18 -13.10 -5.15
CA VAL A 407 -22.73 -13.75 -3.91
C VAL A 407 -23.46 -15.07 -3.67
N ILE A 408 -24.79 -15.09 -3.76
CA ILE A 408 -25.59 -16.33 -3.58
C ILE A 408 -25.19 -17.38 -4.61
N ARG A 409 -25.05 -16.98 -5.88
CA ARG A 409 -24.62 -17.88 -6.96
C ARG A 409 -23.20 -18.40 -6.73
N ALA A 410 -22.27 -17.55 -6.32
CA ALA A 410 -20.90 -17.95 -6.01
C ALA A 410 -20.86 -18.97 -4.86
N CYS A 411 -21.58 -18.72 -3.76
CA CYS A 411 -21.68 -19.66 -2.64
C CYS A 411 -22.27 -21.02 -3.08
N SER A 412 -23.34 -21.02 -3.87
CA SER A 412 -23.92 -22.24 -4.42
C SER A 412 -22.92 -23.02 -5.27
N ILE A 413 -22.15 -22.34 -6.12
CA ILE A 413 -21.13 -22.96 -6.97
C ILE A 413 -19.98 -23.53 -6.12
N PHE A 414 -19.50 -22.82 -5.11
CA PHE A 414 -18.39 -23.31 -4.27
C PHE A 414 -18.77 -24.54 -3.43
N LEU A 415 -20.05 -24.69 -3.08
CA LEU A 415 -20.56 -25.87 -2.38
C LEU A 415 -20.85 -27.05 -3.31
N THR A 416 -21.29 -26.80 -4.55
CA THR A 416 -21.69 -27.84 -5.51
C THR A 416 -20.54 -28.33 -6.38
N VAL A 417 -19.68 -27.42 -6.87
CA VAL A 417 -18.56 -27.71 -7.76
C VAL A 417 -17.27 -27.81 -6.94
N LYS A 418 -16.93 -29.05 -6.54
CA LYS A 418 -15.78 -29.34 -5.69
C LYS A 418 -14.46 -29.23 -6.45
N ILE A 419 -13.83 -28.07 -6.35
CA ILE A 419 -12.51 -27.80 -6.93
C ILE A 419 -11.39 -27.82 -5.90
N PHE A 420 -11.68 -27.33 -4.70
CA PHE A 420 -10.79 -27.38 -3.55
C PHE A 420 -11.38 -28.29 -2.48
N HIS A 421 -10.52 -28.72 -1.55
CA HIS A 421 -10.96 -29.41 -0.35
C HIS A 421 -12.09 -28.65 0.38
N GLU A 422 -13.04 -29.43 0.94
CA GLU A 422 -14.27 -28.95 1.59
C GLU A 422 -14.02 -27.84 2.62
N ASN A 423 -12.93 -27.95 3.39
CA ASN A 423 -12.55 -26.97 4.41
C ASN A 423 -12.37 -25.55 3.85
N LYS A 424 -11.74 -25.41 2.69
CA LYS A 424 -11.52 -24.10 2.05
C LYS A 424 -12.83 -23.53 1.52
N SER A 425 -13.66 -24.37 0.91
CA SER A 425 -14.97 -23.95 0.41
C SER A 425 -15.88 -23.45 1.54
N ILE A 426 -15.86 -24.08 2.72
CA ILE A 426 -16.61 -23.63 3.90
C ILE A 426 -16.20 -22.21 4.31
N LEU A 427 -14.89 -21.92 4.38
CA LEU A 427 -14.39 -20.58 4.72
C LEU A 427 -14.81 -19.54 3.68
N MET A 428 -14.63 -19.85 2.39
CA MET A 428 -15.00 -18.93 1.31
C MET A 428 -16.49 -18.56 1.36
N VAL A 429 -17.36 -19.54 1.59
CA VAL A 429 -18.81 -19.33 1.69
C VAL A 429 -19.16 -18.48 2.92
N TRP A 430 -18.57 -18.78 4.08
CA TRP A 430 -18.83 -18.03 5.31
C TRP A 430 -18.53 -16.53 5.15
N PHE A 431 -17.33 -16.19 4.68
CA PHE A 431 -16.92 -14.79 4.53
C PHE A 431 -17.71 -14.04 3.44
N LEU A 432 -18.18 -14.73 2.40
CA LEU A 432 -19.05 -14.10 1.40
C LEU A 432 -20.45 -13.81 1.93
N ILE A 433 -21.00 -14.67 2.80
CA ILE A 433 -22.33 -14.46 3.41
C ILE A 433 -22.32 -13.28 4.39
N GLN A 434 -21.19 -12.95 5.01
CA GLN A 434 -21.08 -11.77 5.89
C GLN A 434 -21.41 -10.45 5.18
N TRP A 435 -21.38 -10.40 3.85
CA TRP A 435 -21.89 -9.26 3.09
C TRP A 435 -23.34 -8.89 3.44
N PHE A 436 -24.19 -9.88 3.79
CA PHE A 436 -25.55 -9.62 4.24
C PHE A 436 -25.59 -8.85 5.56
N GLU A 437 -24.65 -9.09 6.49
CA GLU A 437 -24.53 -8.32 7.74
C GLU A 437 -24.22 -6.85 7.44
N GLY A 438 -23.30 -6.60 6.49
CA GLY A 438 -22.96 -5.26 6.03
C GLY A 438 -24.13 -4.51 5.38
N ILE A 439 -24.95 -5.20 4.59
CA ILE A 439 -26.16 -4.62 3.99
C ILE A 439 -27.23 -4.31 5.03
N ILE A 440 -27.48 -5.23 5.98
CA ILE A 440 -28.42 -5.00 7.09
C ILE A 440 -27.99 -3.77 7.87
N ALA A 441 -26.72 -3.67 8.24
CA ALA A 441 -26.20 -2.49 8.92
C ALA A 441 -26.39 -1.20 8.11
N LYS A 442 -26.10 -1.22 6.80
CA LYS A 442 -26.26 -0.04 5.93
C LYS A 442 -27.71 0.42 5.82
N MET A 443 -28.69 -0.50 5.82
CA MET A 443 -30.13 -0.16 5.82
C MET A 443 -30.53 0.67 7.05
N PHE A 444 -29.94 0.39 8.22
CA PHE A 444 -30.22 1.16 9.44
C PHE A 444 -29.43 2.48 9.51
N ILE A 445 -28.27 2.57 8.87
CA ILE A 445 -27.44 3.78 8.82
C ILE A 445 -28.02 4.84 7.86
N LEU A 446 -28.54 4.41 6.70
CA LEU A 446 -28.96 5.30 5.61
C LEU A 446 -30.04 6.33 5.98
N PRO A 447 -31.06 6.03 6.81
CA PRO A 447 -32.03 7.02 7.29
C PRO A 447 -31.40 8.19 8.06
N TYR A 448 -30.29 7.95 8.76
CA TYR A 448 -29.55 8.99 9.48
C TYR A 448 -28.66 9.81 8.54
N GLN A 449 -28.06 9.16 7.53
CA GLN A 449 -27.28 9.87 6.49
C GLN A 449 -28.16 10.85 5.70
N THR A 450 -29.33 10.37 5.26
CA THR A 450 -30.30 11.12 4.45
C THR A 450 -31.07 12.20 5.22
N GLY A 451 -30.90 12.26 6.55
CA GLY A 451 -31.64 13.19 7.41
C GLY A 451 -33.14 12.90 7.52
N VAL A 452 -33.57 11.67 7.21
CA VAL A 452 -34.93 11.19 7.52
C VAL A 452 -35.09 11.08 9.03
N ILE A 453 -34.04 10.60 9.72
CA ILE A 453 -33.94 10.61 11.18
C ILE A 453 -32.83 11.58 11.57
N ILE A 454 -33.21 12.68 12.23
CA ILE A 454 -32.30 13.77 12.57
C ILE A 454 -31.64 13.49 13.92
N ILE A 455 -30.31 13.63 14.00
CA ILE A 455 -29.53 13.52 15.23
C ILE A 455 -28.81 14.85 15.50
N GLY A 456 -28.81 15.27 16.76
CA GLY A 456 -28.13 16.48 17.24
C GLY A 456 -29.09 17.42 17.98
N THR A 457 -28.54 18.36 18.73
CA THR A 457 -29.33 19.41 19.41
C THR A 457 -29.90 20.43 18.43
N ASP A 458 -29.25 20.64 17.28
CA ASP A 458 -29.71 21.52 16.21
C ASP A 458 -30.17 20.69 14.99
N PRO A 459 -31.48 20.66 14.68
CA PRO A 459 -32.02 19.88 13.57
C PRO A 459 -31.72 20.45 12.18
N ASN A 460 -31.24 21.70 12.08
CA ASN A 460 -30.88 22.33 10.82
C ASN A 460 -29.39 22.21 10.48
N ARG A 461 -28.57 21.75 11.44
CA ARG A 461 -27.13 21.57 11.26
C ARG A 461 -26.85 20.25 10.55
N GLU A 462 -26.14 20.38 9.43
CA GLU A 462 -25.58 19.26 8.68
C GLU A 462 -24.18 18.98 9.20
N TYR A 463 -23.83 17.70 9.29
CA TYR A 463 -22.53 17.27 9.79
C TYR A 463 -21.80 16.46 8.72
N TYR A 464 -20.54 16.79 8.52
CA TYR A 464 -19.70 16.18 7.50
C TYR A 464 -18.38 15.70 8.11
N GLY A 465 -17.90 14.54 7.65
CA GLY A 465 -16.59 13.93 7.90
C GLY A 465 -16.51 12.63 8.73
N TRP A 466 -15.54 11.77 8.33
CA TRP A 466 -14.87 10.62 9.01
C TRP A 466 -14.25 10.68 10.46
N TRP A 467 -13.47 11.67 10.97
CA TRP A 467 -12.87 11.68 12.36
C TRP A 467 -12.33 13.05 12.91
N THR A 468 -12.74 13.56 14.09
CA THR A 468 -12.34 14.91 14.64
C THR A 468 -11.79 14.83 16.06
N GLU A 469 -10.92 15.76 16.45
CA GLU A 469 -10.51 15.99 17.86
C GLU A 469 -11.29 17.15 18.52
N ASN A 470 -12.02 17.98 17.76
CA ASN A 470 -12.66 19.20 18.26
C ASN A 470 -14.11 18.96 18.69
N GLN A 471 -14.41 19.20 19.97
CA GLN A 471 -15.75 18.99 20.56
C GLN A 471 -16.87 19.80 19.88
N ASN A 472 -16.58 20.97 19.31
CA ASN A 472 -17.60 21.82 18.68
C ASN A 472 -18.11 21.29 17.33
N ASP A 473 -17.33 20.42 16.70
CA ASP A 473 -17.66 19.80 15.41
C ASP A 473 -18.35 18.43 15.61
N MET A 474 -18.36 17.94 16.85
CA MET A 474 -19.01 16.71 17.29
C MET A 474 -20.54 16.90 17.35
N VAL A 475 -21.30 15.87 17.01
CA VAL A 475 -22.75 15.84 17.22
C VAL A 475 -23.02 15.60 18.69
N LEU A 476 -23.56 16.60 19.36
CA LEU A 476 -24.02 16.44 20.73
C LEU A 476 -25.35 15.69 20.75
N VAL A 477 -25.42 14.57 21.47
CA VAL A 477 -26.65 13.81 21.69
C VAL A 477 -27.06 13.81 23.15
N GLN A 478 -28.31 14.17 23.40
CA GLN A 478 -28.87 14.26 24.74
C GLN A 478 -29.15 12.89 25.38
N ASN A 479 -29.45 11.86 24.59
CA ASN A 479 -29.82 10.54 25.12
C ASN A 479 -29.32 9.41 24.20
N PHE A 480 -28.54 8.48 24.77
CA PHE A 480 -28.02 7.29 24.09
C PHE A 480 -29.13 6.46 23.43
N GLN A 481 -30.32 6.39 24.04
CA GLN A 481 -31.45 5.60 23.52
C GLN A 481 -31.85 5.97 22.08
N LYS A 482 -31.70 7.24 21.69
CA LYS A 482 -32.03 7.71 20.32
C LYS A 482 -31.01 7.25 19.27
N VAL A 483 -29.81 6.86 19.70
CA VAL A 483 -28.67 6.49 18.84
C VAL A 483 -28.41 4.98 18.86
N ILE A 484 -29.07 4.20 19.73
CA ILE A 484 -28.90 2.74 19.82
C ILE A 484 -28.95 2.06 18.43
N PRO A 485 -29.93 2.34 17.54
CA PRO A 485 -29.96 1.70 16.22
C PRO A 485 -28.75 2.07 15.36
N LEU A 486 -28.29 3.33 15.43
CA LEU A 486 -27.11 3.81 14.72
C LEU A 486 -25.82 3.22 15.30
N PHE A 487 -25.72 3.08 16.63
CA PHE A 487 -24.60 2.45 17.31
C PHE A 487 -24.48 0.96 16.95
N LEU A 488 -25.58 0.20 17.08
CA LEU A 488 -25.60 -1.23 16.76
C LEU A 488 -25.28 -1.47 15.29
N SER A 489 -25.90 -0.71 14.38
CA SER A 489 -25.61 -0.82 12.95
C SER A 489 -24.17 -0.42 12.61
N SER A 490 -23.62 0.60 13.26
CA SER A 490 -22.20 0.97 13.12
C SER A 490 -21.27 -0.16 13.56
N TRP A 491 -21.58 -0.82 14.68
CA TRP A 491 -20.80 -1.94 15.20
C TRP A 491 -20.82 -3.14 14.26
N VAL A 492 -22.00 -3.52 13.76
CA VAL A 492 -22.17 -4.60 12.78
C VAL A 492 -21.47 -4.25 11.46
N PHE A 493 -21.57 -3.00 10.99
CA PHE A 493 -20.89 -2.57 9.76
C PHE A 493 -19.37 -2.68 9.88
N TRP A 494 -18.79 -2.20 11.00
CA TRP A 494 -17.36 -2.34 11.26
C TRP A 494 -16.94 -3.80 11.41
N HIS A 495 -17.76 -4.64 12.06
CA HIS A 495 -17.51 -6.07 12.14
C HIS A 495 -17.43 -6.70 10.75
N TYR A 496 -18.38 -6.41 9.85
CA TYR A 496 -18.32 -6.84 8.44
C TYR A 496 -17.02 -6.41 7.75
N VAL A 497 -16.66 -5.12 7.82
CA VAL A 497 -15.45 -4.58 7.17
C VAL A 497 -14.20 -5.31 7.64
N TYR A 498 -14.03 -5.50 8.95
CA TYR A 498 -12.86 -6.20 9.49
C TYR A 498 -12.92 -7.70 9.24
N SER A 499 -14.10 -8.32 9.24
CA SER A 499 -14.21 -9.74 8.89
C SER A 499 -13.80 -10.02 7.45
N MET A 500 -14.12 -9.11 6.51
CA MET A 500 -13.62 -9.19 5.13
C MET A 500 -12.09 -9.06 5.06
N ILE A 501 -11.48 -8.19 5.86
CA ILE A 501 -10.01 -8.05 5.88
C ILE A 501 -9.33 -9.28 6.49
N PHE A 502 -9.86 -9.79 7.61
CA PHE A 502 -9.34 -10.98 8.27
C PHE A 502 -9.66 -12.28 7.51
N SER A 503 -10.64 -12.29 6.61
CA SER A 503 -10.94 -13.44 5.74
C SER A 503 -9.72 -13.91 4.95
N LEU A 504 -8.92 -12.98 4.44
CA LEU A 504 -7.71 -13.28 3.67
C LEU A 504 -6.65 -13.95 4.54
N VAL A 505 -6.56 -13.54 5.81
CA VAL A 505 -5.68 -14.14 6.82
C VAL A 505 -6.15 -15.57 7.14
N ALA A 506 -7.46 -15.76 7.37
CA ALA A 506 -8.04 -17.07 7.64
C ALA A 506 -7.83 -18.05 6.47
N LEU A 507 -7.99 -17.59 5.21
CA LEU A 507 -7.69 -18.39 4.03
C LEU A 507 -6.19 -18.75 3.93
N ALA A 508 -5.29 -17.82 4.29
CA ALA A 508 -3.86 -18.10 4.32
C ALA A 508 -3.48 -19.12 5.41
N LEU A 509 -4.08 -19.02 6.60
CA LEU A 509 -3.89 -19.97 7.69
C LEU A 509 -4.45 -21.36 7.36
N GLU A 510 -5.58 -21.44 6.65
CA GLU A 510 -6.10 -22.74 6.19
C GLU A 510 -5.12 -23.42 5.21
N ARG A 511 -4.46 -22.64 4.34
CA ARG A 511 -3.39 -23.15 3.48
C ARG A 511 -2.14 -23.58 4.25
N PHE A 512 -1.84 -22.93 5.37
CA PHE A 512 -0.79 -23.39 6.29
C PHE A 512 -1.14 -24.75 6.88
N CYS A 513 -2.35 -24.93 7.40
CA CYS A 513 -2.81 -26.21 7.92
C CYS A 513 -2.78 -27.32 6.87
N ALA A 514 -3.21 -27.05 5.63
CA ALA A 514 -3.14 -28.00 4.52
C ALA A 514 -1.70 -28.37 4.12
N THR A 515 -0.72 -27.47 4.33
CA THR A 515 0.70 -27.74 4.10
C THR A 515 1.33 -28.52 5.27
N TYR A 516 0.88 -28.26 6.50
CA TYR A 516 1.35 -28.97 7.69
C TYR A 516 0.85 -30.43 7.71
N PHE A 517 -0.44 -30.65 7.45
CA PHE A 517 -1.06 -31.99 7.43
C PHE A 517 -0.96 -32.69 6.06
N ILE A 518 0.11 -32.46 5.31
CA ILE A 518 0.23 -32.86 3.89
C ILE A 518 0.09 -34.37 3.64
N GLU A 519 0.25 -35.19 4.67
CA GLU A 519 0.25 -36.64 4.57
C GLU A 519 -1.16 -37.23 4.48
N ASP A 520 -2.14 -36.59 5.12
CA ASP A 520 -3.47 -37.14 5.29
C ASP A 520 -4.60 -36.10 5.26
N TYR A 521 -4.31 -34.85 4.85
CA TYR A 521 -5.30 -33.75 4.78
C TYR A 521 -6.55 -34.13 3.96
N GLU A 522 -6.39 -34.76 2.79
CA GLU A 522 -7.51 -35.22 1.95
C GLU A 522 -8.28 -36.41 2.54
N ASN A 523 -7.64 -37.25 3.34
CA ASN A 523 -8.25 -38.49 3.82
C ASN A 523 -9.13 -38.27 5.05
N VAL A 524 -8.86 -37.21 5.83
CA VAL A 524 -9.61 -36.89 7.04
C VAL A 524 -10.26 -35.53 6.89
N ARG A 525 -11.60 -35.51 6.92
CA ARG A 525 -12.41 -34.31 6.61
C ARG A 525 -12.15 -33.07 7.49
N ARG A 526 -11.40 -33.17 8.59
CA ARG A 526 -10.89 -32.06 9.45
C ARG A 526 -11.74 -30.78 9.51
N ARG A 527 -13.07 -30.90 9.57
CA ARG A 527 -13.99 -29.76 9.51
C ARG A 527 -13.84 -28.81 10.69
N TYR A 528 -13.21 -29.26 11.78
CA TYR A 528 -12.88 -28.42 12.90
C TYR A 528 -11.91 -27.28 12.52
N ILE A 529 -11.03 -27.43 11.52
CA ILE A 529 -10.09 -26.38 11.09
C ILE A 529 -10.82 -25.11 10.63
N PRO A 530 -11.72 -25.17 9.62
CA PRO A 530 -12.44 -23.98 9.18
C PRO A 530 -13.35 -23.42 10.28
N TYR A 531 -14.01 -24.26 11.09
CA TYR A 531 -14.83 -23.77 12.21
C TYR A 531 -14.01 -23.03 13.27
N LEU A 532 -12.83 -23.55 13.65
CA LEU A 532 -11.92 -22.87 14.58
C LEU A 532 -11.42 -21.54 14.01
N LEU A 533 -11.08 -21.49 12.72
CA LEU A 533 -10.66 -20.25 12.06
C LEU A 533 -11.78 -19.21 12.00
N ILE A 534 -13.03 -19.63 11.77
CA ILE A 534 -14.21 -18.75 11.83
C ILE A 534 -14.42 -18.21 13.24
N VAL A 535 -14.38 -19.08 14.26
CA VAL A 535 -14.54 -18.70 15.67
C VAL A 535 -13.43 -17.73 16.07
N PHE A 536 -12.18 -18.05 15.76
CA PHE A 536 -11.03 -17.20 16.06
C PHE A 536 -11.12 -15.84 15.37
N THR A 537 -11.53 -15.81 14.11
CA THR A 537 -11.72 -14.55 13.38
C THR A 537 -12.77 -13.69 14.06
N ASN A 538 -13.92 -14.25 14.43
CA ASN A 538 -14.98 -13.50 15.10
C ASN A 538 -14.62 -13.08 16.53
N LEU A 539 -13.88 -13.90 17.28
CA LEU A 539 -13.34 -13.55 18.60
C LEU A 539 -12.41 -12.34 18.55
N ILE A 540 -11.77 -12.08 17.40
CA ILE A 540 -10.96 -10.89 17.18
C ILE A 540 -11.82 -9.75 16.65
N THR A 541 -12.60 -9.97 15.59
CA THR A 541 -13.26 -8.88 14.86
C THR A 541 -14.42 -8.26 15.63
N ILE A 542 -15.14 -9.02 16.46
CA ILE A 542 -16.28 -8.51 17.23
C ILE A 542 -15.83 -7.54 18.35
N PRO A 543 -14.85 -7.88 19.22
CA PRO A 543 -14.33 -6.91 20.19
C PRO A 543 -13.61 -5.75 19.51
N TYR A 544 -12.88 -6.02 18.43
CA TYR A 544 -12.13 -4.98 17.72
C TYR A 544 -13.06 -3.92 17.10
N SER A 545 -14.18 -4.34 16.49
CA SER A 545 -15.18 -3.40 15.97
C SER A 545 -15.88 -2.63 17.08
N TYR A 546 -16.10 -3.23 18.27
CA TYR A 546 -16.64 -2.54 19.44
C TYR A 546 -15.67 -1.44 19.93
N LEU A 547 -14.39 -1.75 20.07
CA LEU A 547 -13.37 -0.78 20.48
C LEU A 547 -13.23 0.38 19.49
N ILE A 548 -13.41 0.10 18.20
CA ILE A 548 -13.43 1.11 17.14
C ILE A 548 -14.64 2.04 17.27
N VAL A 549 -15.85 1.49 17.42
CA VAL A 549 -17.06 2.30 17.55
C VAL A 549 -17.01 3.17 18.81
N ASN A 550 -16.38 2.71 19.89
CA ASN A 550 -16.18 3.52 21.10
C ASN A 550 -14.96 4.45 21.03
N ASN A 551 -14.37 4.63 19.84
CA ASN A 551 -13.21 5.49 19.60
C ASN A 551 -12.01 5.20 20.53
N MET A 552 -11.90 3.97 21.05
CA MET A 552 -10.78 3.55 21.91
C MET A 552 -9.55 3.18 21.09
N ILE A 553 -9.74 2.83 19.82
CA ILE A 553 -8.66 2.58 18.86
C ILE A 553 -8.54 3.80 17.95
N PRO A 554 -7.40 4.51 17.97
CA PRO A 554 -7.14 5.60 17.05
C PRO A 554 -7.22 5.14 15.59
N PHE A 555 -7.77 6.00 14.74
CA PHE A 555 -7.92 5.79 13.30
C PHE A 555 -6.65 5.24 12.61
N TRP A 556 -5.47 5.77 12.96
CA TRP A 556 -4.20 5.36 12.37
C TRP A 556 -3.83 3.90 12.70
N ILE A 557 -4.17 3.44 13.90
CA ILE A 557 -3.93 2.05 14.33
C ILE A 557 -4.88 1.13 13.58
N ALA A 558 -6.16 1.53 13.48
CA ALA A 558 -7.18 0.83 12.72
C ALA A 558 -6.75 0.62 11.26
N PHE A 559 -6.19 1.67 10.63
CA PHE A 559 -5.69 1.62 9.27
C PHE A 559 -4.36 0.84 9.11
N ALA A 560 -3.43 1.00 10.06
CA ALA A 560 -2.17 0.26 10.04
C ALA A 560 -2.39 -1.26 10.09
N GLN A 561 -3.42 -1.72 10.81
CA GLN A 561 -3.79 -3.14 10.87
C GLN A 561 -4.15 -3.70 9.49
N CYS A 562 -4.81 -2.93 8.63
CA CYS A 562 -5.15 -3.35 7.26
C CYS A 562 -3.88 -3.64 6.44
N VAL A 563 -2.86 -2.79 6.57
CA VAL A 563 -1.57 -2.93 5.88
C VAL A 563 -0.78 -4.12 6.42
N VAL A 564 -0.77 -4.30 7.75
CA VAL A 564 -0.12 -5.46 8.40
C VAL A 564 -0.76 -6.77 7.95
N ASN A 565 -2.10 -6.85 7.94
CA ASN A 565 -2.83 -8.04 7.47
C ASN A 565 -2.53 -8.34 6.00
N GLY A 566 -2.57 -7.31 5.13
CA GLY A 566 -2.22 -7.48 3.70
C GLY A 566 -0.79 -7.97 3.49
N SER A 567 0.16 -7.43 4.27
CA SER A 567 1.57 -7.84 4.22
C SER A 567 1.74 -9.29 4.69
N PHE A 568 1.13 -9.65 5.82
CA PHE A 568 1.15 -11.02 6.36
C PHE A 568 0.61 -12.03 5.34
N VAL A 569 -0.52 -11.73 4.72
CA VAL A 569 -1.13 -12.56 3.68
C VAL A 569 -0.19 -12.72 2.49
N PHE A 570 0.35 -11.62 1.96
CA PHE A 570 1.26 -11.65 0.81
C PHE A 570 2.52 -12.47 1.08
N PHE A 571 3.23 -12.20 2.19
CA PHE A 571 4.46 -12.92 2.53
C PHE A 571 4.19 -14.37 2.93
N GLY A 572 3.12 -14.64 3.66
CA GLY A 572 2.70 -15.99 4.03
C GLY A 572 2.45 -16.85 2.79
N TYR A 573 1.67 -16.32 1.83
CA TYR A 573 1.41 -17.00 0.57
C TYR A 573 2.69 -17.30 -0.24
N LEU A 574 3.62 -16.33 -0.33
CA LEU A 574 4.90 -16.52 -1.01
C LEU A 574 5.78 -17.58 -0.33
N ALA A 575 5.85 -17.56 1.00
CA ALA A 575 6.62 -18.52 1.77
C ALA A 575 6.09 -19.94 1.58
N PHE A 576 4.76 -20.14 1.69
CA PHE A 576 4.15 -21.46 1.54
C PHE A 576 4.22 -21.98 0.11
N TRP A 577 4.08 -21.12 -0.90
CA TRP A 577 4.29 -21.50 -2.29
C TRP A 577 5.71 -22.03 -2.50
N ARG A 578 6.75 -21.33 -2.01
CA ARG A 578 8.14 -21.79 -2.10
C ARG A 578 8.37 -23.11 -1.39
N ILE A 579 7.80 -23.31 -0.20
CA ILE A 579 7.90 -24.57 0.54
C ILE A 579 7.29 -25.72 -0.26
N ASN A 580 6.09 -25.53 -0.82
CA ASN A 580 5.41 -26.58 -1.59
C ASN A 580 6.14 -26.90 -2.91
N VAL A 581 6.69 -25.90 -3.60
CA VAL A 581 7.55 -26.11 -4.78
C VAL A 581 8.84 -26.85 -4.41
N HIS A 582 9.47 -26.50 -3.28
CA HIS A 582 10.64 -27.21 -2.79
C HIS A 582 10.33 -28.68 -2.47
N LEU A 583 9.20 -28.95 -1.82
CA LEU A 583 8.73 -30.31 -1.53
C LEU A 583 8.48 -31.11 -2.83
N LYS A 584 7.83 -30.51 -3.83
CA LYS A 584 7.64 -31.10 -5.17
C LYS A 584 8.98 -31.48 -5.80
N ASN A 585 9.95 -30.55 -5.81
CA ASN A 585 11.28 -30.78 -6.38
C ASN A 585 12.08 -31.84 -5.61
N ARG A 586 11.89 -31.96 -4.29
CA ARG A 586 12.50 -33.00 -3.46
C ARG A 586 11.92 -34.38 -3.78
N ILE A 587 10.62 -34.46 -4.06
CA ILE A 587 9.94 -35.70 -4.46
C ILE A 587 10.40 -36.17 -5.84
N VAL A 588 10.48 -35.27 -6.82
CA VAL A 588 11.00 -35.59 -8.16
C VAL A 588 12.43 -36.13 -8.08
N ARG A 589 13.30 -35.51 -7.28
CA ARG A 589 14.67 -35.99 -7.04
C ARG A 589 14.71 -37.36 -6.36
N ARG A 590 13.85 -37.63 -5.38
CA ARG A 590 13.79 -38.95 -4.72
C ARG A 590 13.29 -40.06 -5.65
N ARG A 591 12.39 -39.74 -6.59
CA ARG A 591 11.92 -40.66 -7.65
C ARG A 591 13.06 -41.09 -8.58
N MET A 592 13.91 -40.15 -9.01
CA MET A 592 15.10 -40.44 -9.83
C MET A 592 16.05 -41.44 -9.13
N HIS A 593 16.09 -41.44 -7.79
CA HIS A 593 16.97 -42.29 -6.99
C HIS A 593 16.33 -43.62 -6.52
N LYS A 594 15.15 -44.04 -7.04
CA LYS A 594 14.47 -45.33 -6.73
C LYS A 594 14.33 -45.67 -5.24
N LYS A 595 14.35 -44.69 -4.33
CA LYS A 595 14.53 -44.92 -2.89
C LYS A 595 13.23 -45.10 -2.05
N GLN A 596 12.02 -45.05 -2.62
CA GLN A 596 10.79 -45.26 -1.84
C GLN A 596 9.53 -45.48 -2.70
N GLU A 597 8.65 -46.39 -2.28
CA GLU A 597 7.24 -46.45 -2.68
C GLU A 597 6.46 -45.27 -2.07
N TYR A 598 5.52 -44.72 -2.83
CA TYR A 598 5.04 -43.35 -2.68
C TYR A 598 3.51 -43.30 -2.48
N SER A 599 3.01 -42.50 -1.52
CA SER A 599 1.55 -42.33 -1.32
C SER A 599 0.96 -41.33 -2.33
N LEU A 600 -0.01 -41.78 -3.13
CA LEU A 600 -0.74 -40.99 -4.12
C LEU A 600 -1.29 -39.68 -3.53
N THR A 601 -1.79 -39.76 -2.29
CA THR A 601 -2.36 -38.65 -1.49
C THR A 601 -1.39 -37.48 -1.35
N ARG A 602 -0.09 -37.74 -1.11
CA ARG A 602 0.91 -36.67 -0.92
C ARG A 602 1.17 -35.87 -2.20
N LYS A 603 1.13 -36.51 -3.39
CA LYS A 603 1.33 -35.83 -4.69
C LYS A 603 0.12 -34.97 -5.01
N PHE A 604 -1.08 -35.51 -4.76
CA PHE A 604 -2.32 -34.80 -4.97
C PHE A 604 -2.38 -33.52 -4.12
N GLN A 605 -2.07 -33.62 -2.82
CA GLN A 605 -2.06 -32.45 -1.93
C GLN A 605 -1.05 -31.38 -2.33
N ILE A 606 0.17 -31.77 -2.73
CA ILE A 606 1.20 -30.82 -3.16
C ILE A 606 0.78 -30.10 -4.45
N GLU A 607 0.21 -30.81 -5.42
CA GLU A 607 -0.21 -30.20 -6.68
C GLU A 607 -1.44 -29.30 -6.49
N GLU A 608 -2.40 -29.73 -5.66
CA GLU A 608 -3.55 -28.90 -5.27
C GLU A 608 -3.09 -27.66 -4.51
N ASN A 609 -2.17 -27.78 -3.56
CA ASN A 609 -1.64 -26.64 -2.81
C ASN A 609 -0.89 -25.67 -3.73
N ILE A 610 0.00 -26.13 -4.61
CA ILE A 610 0.71 -25.26 -5.57
C ILE A 610 -0.26 -24.54 -6.50
N ARG A 611 -1.31 -25.21 -6.98
CA ARG A 611 -2.34 -24.59 -7.83
C ARG A 611 -3.21 -23.61 -7.05
N SER A 612 -3.63 -23.99 -5.84
CA SER A 612 -4.35 -23.15 -4.88
C SER A 612 -3.56 -21.88 -4.57
N PHE A 613 -2.23 -21.96 -4.47
CA PHE A 613 -1.36 -20.81 -4.28
C PHE A 613 -1.26 -19.91 -5.52
N LYS A 614 -1.13 -20.47 -6.73
CA LYS A 614 -1.19 -19.69 -7.97
C LYS A 614 -2.50 -18.92 -8.12
N LEU A 615 -3.61 -19.54 -7.72
CA LEU A 615 -4.93 -18.91 -7.71
C LEU A 615 -5.09 -17.88 -6.58
N ALA A 616 -4.58 -18.19 -5.39
CA ALA A 616 -4.60 -17.28 -4.25
C ALA A 616 -3.80 -16.00 -4.52
N ILE A 617 -2.68 -16.08 -5.23
CA ILE A 617 -1.88 -14.92 -5.64
C ILE A 617 -2.72 -13.96 -6.50
N LYS A 618 -3.50 -14.47 -7.47
CA LYS A 618 -4.40 -13.63 -8.28
C LYS A 618 -5.46 -12.92 -7.43
N MET A 619 -5.99 -13.60 -6.42
CA MET A 619 -6.91 -13.00 -5.45
C MET A 619 -6.25 -11.93 -4.59
N VAL A 620 -5.03 -12.18 -4.11
CA VAL A 620 -4.27 -11.21 -3.31
C VAL A 620 -4.00 -9.95 -4.15
N PHE A 621 -3.63 -10.09 -5.42
CA PHE A 621 -3.47 -8.95 -6.31
C PHE A 621 -4.77 -8.16 -6.50
N ALA A 622 -5.89 -8.84 -6.78
CA ALA A 622 -7.19 -8.18 -6.91
C ALA A 622 -7.58 -7.44 -5.62
N ALA A 623 -7.39 -8.08 -4.45
CA ALA A 623 -7.70 -7.49 -3.15
C ALA A 623 -6.79 -6.29 -2.82
N VAL A 624 -5.49 -6.38 -3.10
CA VAL A 624 -4.53 -5.29 -2.87
C VAL A 624 -4.81 -4.10 -3.79
N ILE A 625 -5.06 -4.34 -5.08
CA ILE A 625 -5.45 -3.29 -6.04
C ILE A 625 -6.72 -2.59 -5.55
N TYR A 626 -7.72 -3.37 -5.17
CA TYR A 626 -9.00 -2.88 -4.71
C TYR A 626 -8.87 -2.06 -3.40
N LEU A 627 -8.10 -2.54 -2.42
CA LEU A 627 -7.79 -1.80 -1.18
C LEU A 627 -7.01 -0.51 -1.48
N SER A 628 -6.10 -0.55 -2.47
CA SER A 628 -5.32 0.62 -2.88
C SER A 628 -6.20 1.70 -3.53
N ILE A 629 -7.14 1.31 -4.40
CA ILE A 629 -8.12 2.24 -5.00
C ILE A 629 -9.01 2.85 -3.91
N SER A 630 -9.50 2.02 -2.99
CA SER A 630 -10.31 2.47 -1.84
C SER A 630 -9.54 3.50 -1.00
N LEU A 631 -8.25 3.24 -0.75
CA LEU A 631 -7.38 4.14 -0.02
C LEU A 631 -7.12 5.45 -0.76
N ILE A 632 -6.88 5.41 -2.07
CA ILE A 632 -6.65 6.61 -2.89
C ILE A 632 -7.88 7.53 -2.82
N ILE A 633 -9.08 6.97 -2.93
CA ILE A 633 -10.33 7.73 -2.83
C ILE A 633 -10.50 8.33 -1.43
N LEU A 634 -10.20 7.55 -0.38
CA LEU A 634 -10.21 8.04 1.00
C LEU A 634 -9.20 9.18 1.20
N LEU A 635 -8.01 9.11 0.60
CA LEU A 635 -7.01 10.18 0.66
C LEU A 635 -7.46 11.42 -0.12
N CYS A 636 -8.07 11.26 -1.30
CA CYS A 636 -8.67 12.37 -2.05
C CYS A 636 -9.74 13.11 -1.22
N LEU A 637 -10.53 12.36 -0.44
CA LEU A 637 -11.51 12.90 0.51
C LEU A 637 -10.83 13.61 1.69
N ILE A 638 -9.84 12.99 2.34
CA ILE A 638 -9.13 13.56 3.50
C ILE A 638 -8.36 14.84 3.14
N PHE A 639 -7.77 14.91 1.96
CA PHE A 639 -7.00 16.08 1.52
C PHE A 639 -7.82 17.13 0.79
N GLU A 640 -9.16 16.99 0.73
CA GLU A 640 -10.08 17.89 0.01
C GLU A 640 -9.58 18.23 -1.41
N LEU A 641 -9.04 17.23 -2.12
CA LEU A 641 -8.34 17.47 -3.39
C LEU A 641 -9.28 18.06 -4.47
N PHE A 642 -10.59 17.81 -4.33
CA PHE A 642 -11.64 18.22 -5.25
C PHE A 642 -12.79 18.94 -4.51
N GLN A 643 -12.55 20.18 -4.09
CA GLN A 643 -13.58 21.02 -3.45
C GLN A 643 -14.85 21.11 -4.30
N GLY A 644 -16.01 20.82 -3.70
CA GLY A 644 -17.33 20.82 -4.36
C GLY A 644 -17.76 19.49 -4.99
N TYR A 645 -16.88 18.49 -5.07
CA TYR A 645 -17.22 17.14 -5.56
C TYR A 645 -17.20 16.07 -4.45
N GLU A 646 -17.02 16.47 -3.20
CA GLU A 646 -16.88 15.58 -2.04
C GLU A 646 -18.00 14.56 -1.93
N HIS A 647 -19.26 14.99 -2.10
CA HIS A 647 -20.43 14.10 -2.04
C HIS A 647 -20.39 12.97 -3.07
N ILE A 648 -19.83 13.23 -4.26
CA ILE A 648 -19.67 12.20 -5.31
C ILE A 648 -18.60 11.20 -4.88
N PHE A 649 -17.45 11.68 -4.41
CA PHE A 649 -16.36 10.81 -3.94
C PHE A 649 -16.76 9.97 -2.72
N VAL A 650 -17.58 10.53 -1.81
CA VAL A 650 -18.16 9.83 -0.66
C VAL A 650 -19.10 8.73 -1.14
N HIS A 651 -20.00 9.05 -2.07
CA HIS A 651 -20.91 8.06 -2.64
C HIS A 651 -20.14 6.93 -3.34
N ILE A 652 -19.08 7.26 -4.08
CA ILE A 652 -18.19 6.26 -4.69
C ILE A 652 -17.51 5.40 -3.61
N PHE A 653 -16.99 6.01 -2.55
CA PHE A 653 -16.31 5.31 -1.46
C PHE A 653 -17.25 4.34 -0.71
N ASP A 654 -18.45 4.78 -0.35
CA ASP A 654 -19.49 3.95 0.29
C ASP A 654 -19.87 2.75 -0.57
N ASN A 655 -19.99 2.95 -1.89
CA ASN A 655 -20.27 1.88 -2.84
C ASN A 655 -19.10 0.93 -3.03
N ILE A 656 -17.87 1.46 -3.01
CA ILE A 656 -16.67 0.64 -3.05
C ILE A 656 -16.70 -0.30 -1.86
N VAL A 657 -16.72 0.16 -0.60
CA VAL A 657 -16.66 -0.70 0.60
C VAL A 657 -17.61 -1.93 0.54
N LEU A 658 -18.84 -1.75 0.06
CA LEU A 658 -19.81 -2.85 -0.09
C LEU A 658 -19.61 -3.69 -1.36
N ALA A 659 -19.03 -3.14 -2.42
CA ALA A 659 -18.65 -3.87 -3.64
C ALA A 659 -17.43 -4.80 -3.45
N ALA A 660 -16.75 -4.79 -2.29
CA ALA A 660 -15.63 -5.69 -2.01
C ALA A 660 -16.01 -7.16 -2.19
N ALA A 661 -17.20 -7.56 -1.73
CA ALA A 661 -17.71 -8.92 -1.87
C ALA A 661 -18.00 -9.29 -3.34
N LEU A 662 -18.46 -8.33 -4.15
CA LEU A 662 -18.69 -8.53 -5.58
C LEU A 662 -17.37 -8.81 -6.31
N ILE A 663 -16.37 -7.96 -6.09
CA ILE A 663 -15.05 -8.12 -6.71
C ILE A 663 -14.40 -9.43 -6.27
N LEU A 664 -14.48 -9.77 -4.98
CA LEU A 664 -13.96 -11.03 -4.46
C LEU A 664 -14.67 -12.24 -5.11
N SER A 665 -16.00 -12.22 -5.20
CA SER A 665 -16.80 -13.29 -5.81
C SER A 665 -16.48 -13.48 -7.29
N LEU A 666 -16.42 -12.39 -8.07
CA LEU A 666 -16.07 -12.46 -9.49
C LEU A 666 -14.64 -12.94 -9.69
N THR A 667 -13.70 -12.49 -8.86
CA THR A 667 -12.30 -12.93 -8.93
C THR A 667 -12.20 -14.42 -8.64
N LEU A 668 -12.88 -14.89 -7.59
CA LEU A 668 -12.94 -16.30 -7.22
C LEU A 668 -13.55 -17.19 -8.30
N LEU A 669 -14.69 -16.79 -8.87
CA LEU A 669 -15.33 -17.51 -9.96
C LEU A 669 -14.43 -17.56 -11.20
N SER A 670 -13.69 -16.48 -11.49
CA SER A 670 -12.77 -16.39 -12.62
C SER A 670 -11.48 -17.20 -12.42
N CYS A 671 -11.19 -17.65 -11.20
CA CYS A 671 -10.01 -18.46 -10.90
C CYS A 671 -10.07 -19.87 -11.47
N SER A 672 -11.26 -20.39 -11.81
CA SER A 672 -11.41 -21.71 -12.42
C SER A 672 -12.36 -21.67 -13.61
N SER A 673 -11.97 -22.32 -14.71
CA SER A 673 -12.82 -22.50 -15.88
C SER A 673 -14.13 -23.20 -15.51
N SER A 674 -14.09 -24.22 -14.65
CA SER A 674 -15.31 -24.94 -14.24
C SER A 674 -16.27 -24.07 -13.43
N TRP A 675 -15.76 -23.21 -12.53
CA TRP A 675 -16.61 -22.29 -11.77
C TRP A 675 -17.17 -21.17 -12.64
N SER A 676 -16.34 -20.59 -13.51
CA SER A 676 -16.74 -19.57 -14.48
C SER A 676 -17.80 -20.11 -15.44
N GLU A 677 -17.63 -21.33 -15.96
CA GLU A 677 -18.61 -21.97 -16.81
C GLU A 677 -19.92 -22.28 -16.09
N SER A 678 -19.87 -22.83 -14.88
CA SER A 678 -21.08 -23.06 -14.06
C SER A 678 -21.81 -21.76 -13.74
N PHE A 679 -21.08 -20.67 -13.53
CA PHE A 679 -21.66 -19.34 -13.34
C PHE A 679 -22.33 -18.83 -14.62
N ILE A 680 -21.61 -18.83 -15.75
CA ILE A 680 -22.09 -18.35 -17.05
C ILE A 680 -23.31 -19.15 -17.54
N ARG A 681 -23.30 -20.49 -17.39
CA ARG A 681 -24.45 -21.35 -17.73
C ARG A 681 -25.69 -21.03 -16.91
N GLY A 682 -25.50 -20.57 -15.68
CA GLY A 682 -26.57 -20.17 -14.79
C GLY A 682 -27.15 -18.78 -15.04
N LEU A 683 -26.57 -17.98 -15.95
CA LEU A 683 -27.07 -16.65 -16.27
C LEU A 683 -28.30 -16.75 -17.19
N PRO A 684 -29.41 -16.05 -16.89
CA PRO A 684 -30.70 -16.23 -17.56
C PRO A 684 -30.68 -15.90 -19.06
N ILE A 685 -29.82 -14.97 -19.49
CA ILE A 685 -29.69 -14.52 -20.88
C ILE A 685 -28.54 -15.26 -21.56
N ILE A 686 -27.34 -15.18 -21.01
CA ILE A 686 -26.11 -15.71 -21.66
C ILE A 686 -26.07 -17.25 -21.65
N GLY A 687 -26.60 -17.89 -20.61
CA GLY A 687 -26.60 -19.35 -20.48
C GLY A 687 -27.48 -20.05 -21.52
N ARG A 688 -28.55 -19.41 -22.00
CA ARG A 688 -29.49 -19.98 -23.00
C ARG A 688 -28.92 -20.05 -24.42
N TYR A 689 -27.97 -19.18 -24.76
CA TYR A 689 -27.40 -19.11 -26.12
C TYR A 689 -26.13 -19.94 -26.30
N ARG A 690 -25.64 -20.63 -25.25
CA ARG A 690 -24.41 -21.42 -25.32
C ARG A 690 -24.73 -22.90 -25.43
N SER A 691 -24.37 -23.53 -26.56
CA SER A 691 -24.50 -24.98 -26.74
C SER A 691 -23.55 -25.75 -25.80
N PRO A 692 -23.91 -26.97 -25.38
CA PRO A 692 -23.07 -27.77 -24.52
C PRO A 692 -21.82 -28.20 -25.30
N ARG A 693 -20.68 -27.55 -25.07
CA ARG A 693 -19.38 -28.16 -25.39
C ARG A 693 -19.10 -29.24 -24.35
N VAL A 694 -19.71 -30.41 -24.52
CA VAL A 694 -19.14 -31.65 -24.00
C VAL A 694 -18.14 -32.09 -25.05
N GLY A 695 -16.85 -31.88 -24.80
CA GLY A 695 -15.82 -32.46 -25.66
C GLY A 695 -15.94 -33.98 -25.58
N HIS A 696 -16.42 -34.64 -26.64
CA HIS A 696 -16.20 -36.08 -26.80
C HIS A 696 -14.70 -36.28 -27.04
N PHE A 697 -13.99 -36.73 -26.01
CA PHE A 697 -12.58 -37.06 -26.10
C PHE A 697 -12.44 -38.55 -26.42
N ASN A 698 -12.15 -38.88 -27.68
CA ASN A 698 -11.70 -40.22 -28.08
C ASN A 698 -10.22 -40.35 -27.70
N PHE A 699 -9.92 -41.21 -26.73
CA PHE A 699 -8.54 -41.56 -26.38
C PHE A 699 -8.08 -42.74 -27.25
N PRO A 700 -6.90 -42.68 -27.91
CA PRO A 700 -6.31 -43.86 -28.53
C PRO A 700 -5.88 -44.85 -27.42
N PRO A 701 -6.01 -46.18 -27.65
CA PRO A 701 -5.62 -47.18 -26.68
C PRO A 701 -4.09 -47.30 -26.65
N GLU A 702 -3.43 -46.55 -25.77
CA GLU A 702 -2.01 -46.77 -25.46
C GLU A 702 -1.87 -47.61 -24.19
N THR A 703 -1.32 -48.80 -24.37
CA THR A 703 -1.00 -49.78 -23.34
C THR A 703 0.15 -49.29 -22.45
N SER A 704 0.04 -49.58 -21.13
CA SER A 704 1.07 -49.43 -20.07
C SER A 704 1.16 -48.12 -19.25
N ILE A 705 0.05 -47.41 -19.04
CA ILE A 705 -0.02 -46.36 -17.99
C ILE A 705 -0.84 -46.94 -16.81
N SER A 706 -0.35 -46.81 -15.57
CA SER A 706 -1.14 -47.22 -14.39
C SER A 706 -2.48 -46.47 -14.39
N GLU A 707 -3.58 -47.12 -13.98
CA GLU A 707 -4.92 -46.50 -13.94
C GLU A 707 -4.91 -45.12 -13.23
N SER A 708 -4.06 -44.98 -12.23
CA SER A 708 -3.80 -43.73 -11.51
C SER A 708 -3.20 -42.62 -12.37
N ASP A 709 -2.28 -42.90 -13.29
CA ASP A 709 -1.70 -41.90 -14.21
C ASP A 709 -2.65 -41.58 -15.38
N VAL A 710 -3.53 -42.50 -15.76
CA VAL A 710 -4.65 -42.22 -16.68
C VAL A 710 -5.66 -41.28 -16.02
N TYR A 711 -5.99 -41.51 -14.74
CA TYR A 711 -6.83 -40.60 -13.94
C TYR A 711 -6.19 -39.21 -13.83
N PHE A 712 -4.87 -39.12 -13.62
CA PHE A 712 -4.15 -37.84 -13.62
C PHE A 712 -4.13 -37.15 -14.99
N LYS A 713 -4.07 -37.89 -16.11
CA LYS A 713 -4.20 -37.31 -17.46
C LYS A 713 -5.61 -36.77 -17.71
N GLN A 714 -6.65 -37.52 -17.33
CA GLN A 714 -8.04 -37.08 -17.39
C GLN A 714 -8.27 -35.85 -16.51
N LEU A 715 -7.70 -35.81 -15.32
CA LEU A 715 -7.74 -34.68 -14.39
C LEU A 715 -6.79 -33.53 -14.78
N LYS A 716 -5.85 -33.72 -15.70
CA LYS A 716 -5.06 -32.62 -16.28
C LYS A 716 -5.81 -31.99 -17.46
N HIS A 717 -6.62 -32.78 -18.17
CA HIS A 717 -7.39 -32.36 -19.34
C HIS A 717 -8.78 -31.79 -19.02
N ALA A 718 -9.46 -32.23 -17.95
CA ALA A 718 -10.73 -31.61 -17.51
C ALA A 718 -10.56 -30.20 -16.88
N TRP A 719 -9.32 -29.70 -16.84
CA TRP A 719 -8.88 -28.55 -16.05
C TRP A 719 -8.01 -27.55 -16.83
N LEU A 720 -7.73 -27.86 -18.10
CA LEU A 720 -7.33 -26.93 -19.16
C LEU A 720 -8.61 -26.56 -19.92
#